data_AF-A0A1S3KPZ7-F1
#
_entry.id   AF-A0A1S3KPZ7-F1
#
_cell.length_a   1.000
_cell.length_b   1.000
_cell.length_c   1.000
_cell.angle_alpha   90.00
_cell.angle_beta   90.00
_cell.angle_gamma   90.00
#
_symmetry.space_group_name_H-M   'P 1'
#
loop_
_entity.id
_entity.type
_entity.pdbx_description
1 polymer ?
#
loop_
_entity_poly.entity_id
_entity_poly.type
_entity_poly.pdbx_seq_one_letter_code
_entity_poly.pdbx_strand_id
1 'polypeptide(L)'
;MNVRACVWTGSWRLAMDTYRPHAVLILLLLSSDFCLPSQFPTNLIIKEWVDQMQIELVTLADMASAGKNLTQIFLDNQNLYTVESNDAEELVARAARNIEQLLLKRAAALETLATFAENFQMEHQWKDEYADGDIVYYNAKDNLEVNETEGRKNRIRPAFKEDMLFKRLTSHNHTAVHIPTDIYDGSTIVLNELNWTEALEGVFKKNREDDPTLLWQVFGSATGLARYYPASPWMDARKTPSKIDLYDVRRRPWYIQGAASPKDMLILVDASGSVSGLTLKLIRTSVGEMLETLSDDDYVNVVYFNTRVNNTACFDHLVQANVRNKKILKDAVQNISAKGITNYTKGFEFAFEQLYATNVTRANCNKIIMLFTDGGEERASAILQKYNADKKVRIFTFSVGQHNYDKGPVQWMACANKGYFYEIPSIGAIRINTQEYLDVLGRPMVLADQLAKQVQWTNVYLDALELGLVITGTLPVFNKTKYKDESGLEIQNQLILGVMGIDVSLDDIKKLTPRFTIGPNGYYFAIDPNGYVLLHPNLQPKNPKFQEPVTLDFLDAELENDIKVQIRRMMIDGNPGEETIETLVKTQDERYIDRGERTYTWAQVNGTDYSLALVLPTYSEHYIQAKLGDTIRQAMAMNTLQVEMFDELGYTFIAPREYCKGLKDKDNNTQFLLDFNQFIDRNTLEEPCNVTLVSRLLLDAGLTADLVKLWKEQTLGGILARFVATDGGITRVYPRSAGEEWTENAETYDSSFYKRTLDNSIYIFTAPYFNKSRESGYESGILVSKAVDLNIDGVNLKPAVVGVKLNVSAWMNSFMNATIKVNCKDEICGCLKNDKHVDCVILDDGGFLLMSNQDEYITQIGQFFGEVDPVVMISLVNTSLYSFYKTYDYQSVCDPERDSKAAAGPRSVYVPTIADMLSIGWWASTAAWSIIQQLFYGLIFPSFLEAADSDDDMSANMFKESCITEQTQYFFDNEERSYSGVLDCGNCSRMYRAEKLPNTNLVFLITDAKATCLSCDARPLRQAEQPSQGPDPCELAQNPRYRKGPDVCFDNNIDEDDSDCGSGTSLSPSLWPMLGLQLLLLWLLTGSRHS
;
A
#
# COMPACT_ATOMS: atom_id res chain seq x y z
N MET A 1 33.08 38.83 -31.93
CA MET A 1 33.01 39.87 -33.00
C MET A 1 32.72 41.21 -32.33
N ASN A 2 33.63 42.19 -32.51
CA ASN A 2 33.58 43.67 -32.31
C ASN A 2 32.91 44.21 -31.02
N VAL A 3 33.56 44.74 -29.98
CA VAL A 3 34.64 45.76 -29.77
C VAL A 3 34.29 47.21 -30.16
N ARG A 4 34.28 48.11 -29.14
CA ARG A 4 34.93 49.45 -29.06
C ARG A 4 34.95 49.87 -27.57
N ALA A 5 36.06 49.87 -26.83
CA ALA A 5 37.33 50.61 -26.92
C ALA A 5 37.29 52.02 -26.27
N CYS A 6 38.08 52.20 -25.21
CA CYS A 6 38.93 53.36 -25.01
C CYS A 6 40.15 52.97 -24.14
N VAL A 7 41.33 53.39 -24.59
CA VAL A 7 42.68 53.08 -24.09
C VAL A 7 43.32 54.41 -23.65
N TRP A 8 44.14 54.43 -22.58
CA TRP A 8 45.54 54.93 -22.58
C TRP A 8 46.11 55.24 -21.18
N THR A 9 47.19 54.50 -20.85
CA THR A 9 48.49 54.91 -20.22
C THR A 9 48.55 55.62 -18.85
N GLY A 10 49.56 55.43 -18.00
CA GLY A 10 50.89 54.85 -18.19
C GLY A 10 51.70 54.81 -16.88
N SER A 11 52.87 54.17 -16.97
CA SER A 11 53.83 53.89 -15.90
C SER A 11 54.89 55.00 -15.78
N TRP A 12 55.38 55.34 -14.58
CA TRP A 12 56.63 56.10 -14.38
C TRP A 12 57.43 55.67 -13.14
N ARG A 13 58.77 55.62 -13.33
CA ARG A 13 59.85 55.37 -12.36
C ARG A 13 60.30 56.67 -11.65
N LEU A 14 60.97 56.45 -10.51
CA LEU A 14 61.76 57.36 -9.65
C LEU A 14 62.62 58.43 -10.35
N ALA A 15 62.68 59.64 -9.77
CA ALA A 15 63.90 60.25 -9.18
C ALA A 15 63.63 61.63 -8.53
N MET A 16 64.03 61.72 -7.24
CA MET A 16 64.59 62.85 -6.47
C MET A 16 64.01 64.29 -6.50
N ASP A 17 63.92 64.80 -5.25
CA ASP A 17 64.21 66.15 -4.78
C ASP A 17 63.11 67.23 -4.71
N THR A 18 62.68 67.47 -3.45
CA THR A 18 62.82 68.71 -2.65
C THR A 18 61.53 69.30 -2.05
N TYR A 19 61.48 69.28 -0.69
CA TYR A 19 60.74 70.15 0.25
C TYR A 19 59.20 70.29 0.07
N ARG A 20 58.31 70.21 1.08
CA ARG A 20 58.35 70.13 2.55
C ARG A 20 56.91 69.74 2.96
N PRO A 21 56.71 68.93 4.01
CA PRO A 21 55.41 68.36 4.38
C PRO A 21 54.63 69.36 5.23
N HIS A 22 53.29 69.41 5.12
CA HIS A 22 52.33 69.77 6.20
C HIS A 22 50.86 69.65 5.78
N ALA A 23 50.53 69.28 4.53
CA ALA A 23 49.14 69.15 4.07
C ALA A 23 48.63 67.71 3.86
N VAL A 24 49.47 66.69 3.99
CA VAL A 24 49.10 65.30 3.62
C VAL A 24 48.58 64.48 4.81
N LEU A 25 48.82 64.90 6.05
CA LEU A 25 48.41 64.13 7.24
C LEU A 25 46.90 64.27 7.58
N ILE A 26 46.24 65.33 7.11
CA ILE A 26 44.82 65.60 7.44
C ILE A 26 43.87 65.02 6.38
N LEU A 27 44.33 64.81 5.14
CA LEU A 27 43.54 64.23 4.06
C LEU A 27 43.56 62.69 4.02
N LEU A 28 44.51 62.05 4.72
CA LEU A 28 44.56 60.59 4.87
C LEU A 28 43.76 60.06 6.07
N LEU A 29 43.21 60.94 6.92
CA LEU A 29 42.37 60.57 8.06
C LEU A 29 40.86 60.69 7.79
N LEU A 30 40.46 61.15 6.59
CA LEU A 30 39.04 61.37 6.24
C LEU A 30 38.53 60.49 5.09
N SER A 31 39.28 59.45 4.69
CA SER A 31 38.86 58.50 3.64
C SER A 31 39.10 57.04 4.00
N SER A 32 39.22 56.75 5.30
CA SER A 32 39.17 55.39 5.83
C SER A 32 37.87 55.19 6.61
N ASP A 33 36.75 55.09 5.89
CA ASP A 33 35.63 54.28 6.39
C ASP A 33 36.12 52.82 6.36
N PHE A 34 36.89 52.45 7.38
CA PHE A 34 37.01 51.06 7.78
C PHE A 34 35.61 50.64 8.21
N CYS A 35 34.97 49.80 7.38
CA CYS A 35 33.82 49.03 7.81
C CYS A 35 34.32 48.10 8.95
N LEU A 36 34.16 48.54 10.19
CA LEU A 36 34.33 47.69 11.36
C LEU A 36 33.28 46.58 11.27
N PRO A 37 33.64 45.30 11.36
CA PRO A 37 32.65 44.23 11.39
C PRO A 37 31.75 44.43 12.61
N SER A 38 30.45 44.60 12.38
CA SER A 38 29.46 44.68 13.45
C SER A 38 29.54 43.41 14.29
N GLN A 39 29.69 43.55 15.61
CA GLN A 39 29.94 42.42 16.50
C GLN A 39 28.67 41.55 16.63
N PHE A 40 28.76 40.26 16.27
CA PHE A 40 27.67 39.30 16.39
C PHE A 40 27.21 39.16 17.86
N PRO A 41 25.89 39.09 18.16
CA PRO A 41 25.39 39.06 19.55
C PRO A 41 26.01 37.92 20.38
N THR A 42 26.32 38.19 21.65
CA THR A 42 26.92 37.18 22.56
C THR A 42 25.88 36.13 23.03
N ASN A 43 26.32 34.94 23.45
CA ASN A 43 25.43 33.84 23.86
C ASN A 43 24.50 34.25 25.00
N LEU A 44 24.99 35.08 25.92
CA LEU A 44 24.22 35.54 27.07
C LEU A 44 23.02 36.40 26.65
N ILE A 45 23.20 37.28 25.66
CA ILE A 45 22.14 38.18 25.17
C ILE A 45 21.04 37.39 24.48
N ILE A 46 21.43 36.43 23.63
CA ILE A 46 20.47 35.58 22.91
C ILE A 46 19.64 34.77 23.90
N LYS A 47 20.29 34.24 24.94
CA LYS A 47 19.60 33.51 26.00
C LYS A 47 18.59 34.38 26.75
N GLU A 48 18.96 35.61 27.12
CA GLU A 48 18.05 36.56 27.77
C GLU A 48 16.83 36.88 26.88
N TRP A 49 17.03 37.08 25.58
CA TRP A 49 15.93 37.31 24.62
C TRP A 49 15.00 36.10 24.56
N VAL A 50 15.55 34.90 24.44
CA VAL A 50 14.78 33.64 24.35
C VAL A 50 13.98 33.38 25.63
N ASP A 51 14.58 33.57 26.81
CA ASP A 51 13.89 33.40 28.10
C ASP A 51 12.73 34.41 28.23
N GLN A 52 12.92 35.68 27.85
CA GLN A 52 11.83 36.67 27.86
C GLN A 52 10.70 36.29 26.90
N MET A 53 11.05 35.93 25.67
CA MET A 53 10.07 35.52 24.66
C MET A 53 9.26 34.31 25.07
N GLN A 54 9.93 33.32 25.66
CA GLN A 54 9.30 32.10 26.13
C GLN A 54 8.25 32.40 27.19
N ILE A 55 8.59 33.28 28.15
CA ILE A 55 7.65 33.70 29.20
C ILE A 55 6.43 34.39 28.57
N GLU A 56 6.62 35.33 27.66
CA GLU A 56 5.51 36.04 26.99
C GLU A 56 4.61 35.08 26.19
N LEU A 57 5.20 34.17 25.42
CA LEU A 57 4.45 33.21 24.59
C LEU A 57 3.66 32.20 25.42
N VAL A 58 4.32 31.58 26.39
CA VAL A 58 3.69 30.56 27.23
C VAL A 58 2.60 31.19 28.08
N THR A 59 2.82 32.39 28.64
CA THR A 59 1.79 33.09 29.43
C THR A 59 0.59 33.51 28.59
N LEU A 60 0.81 33.97 27.36
CA LEU A 60 -0.26 34.28 26.41
C LEU A 60 -1.07 33.03 26.07
N ALA A 61 -0.40 31.93 25.73
CA ALA A 61 -1.05 30.66 25.40
C ALA A 61 -1.81 30.07 26.60
N ASP A 62 -1.25 30.13 27.81
CA ASP A 62 -1.88 29.70 29.04
C ASP A 62 -3.15 30.48 29.35
N MET A 63 -3.06 31.81 29.30
CA MET A 63 -4.19 32.69 29.60
C MET A 63 -5.30 32.55 28.56
N ALA A 64 -4.93 32.41 27.29
CA ALA A 64 -5.88 32.33 26.19
C ALA A 64 -6.58 30.96 26.06
N SER A 65 -5.84 29.87 26.27
CA SER A 65 -6.40 28.51 26.20
C SER A 65 -7.25 28.17 27.43
N ALA A 66 -6.94 28.77 28.59
CA ALA A 66 -7.61 28.52 29.87
C ALA A 66 -7.61 27.03 30.30
N GLY A 67 -6.55 26.27 29.98
CA GLY A 67 -6.46 24.83 30.29
C GLY A 67 -6.55 24.48 31.78
N LYS A 68 -6.00 25.32 32.66
CA LYS A 68 -6.13 25.15 34.13
C LYS A 68 -7.58 25.27 34.59
N ASN A 69 -8.35 26.17 33.97
CA ASN A 69 -9.77 26.33 34.29
C ASN A 69 -10.56 25.10 33.83
N LEU A 70 -10.23 24.53 32.67
CA LEU A 70 -10.84 23.28 32.22
C LEU A 70 -10.54 22.13 33.19
N THR A 71 -9.30 22.03 33.69
CA THR A 71 -8.92 21.06 34.72
C THR A 71 -9.81 21.21 35.96
N GLN A 72 -10.07 22.44 36.39
CA GLN A 72 -10.94 22.72 37.53
C GLN A 72 -12.40 22.34 37.25
N ILE A 73 -12.91 22.60 36.04
CA ILE A 73 -14.26 22.20 35.61
C ILE A 73 -14.44 20.67 35.65
N PHE A 74 -13.41 19.90 35.29
CA PHE A 74 -13.44 18.44 35.44
C PHE A 74 -13.49 18.02 36.91
N LEU A 75 -12.72 18.67 37.79
CA LEU A 75 -12.72 18.39 39.23
C LEU A 75 -14.03 18.76 39.92
N ASP A 76 -14.66 19.87 39.52
CA ASP A 76 -15.93 20.33 40.09
C ASP A 76 -17.11 19.40 39.72
N ASN A 77 -17.02 18.69 38.59
CA ASN A 77 -18.06 17.83 38.04
C ASN A 77 -17.79 16.32 38.18
N GLN A 78 -17.00 15.90 39.18
CA GLN A 78 -16.67 14.48 39.43
C GLN A 78 -17.89 13.57 39.65
N ASN A 79 -19.04 14.12 40.04
CA ASN A 79 -20.28 13.37 40.21
C ASN A 79 -20.87 12.85 38.89
N LEU A 80 -20.45 13.38 37.73
CA LEU A 80 -20.98 13.03 36.41
C LEU A 80 -20.24 11.85 35.74
N TYR A 81 -19.10 11.41 36.27
CA TYR A 81 -18.29 10.36 35.66
C TYR A 81 -17.53 9.52 36.70
N THR A 82 -17.00 8.38 36.26
CA THR A 82 -16.12 7.50 37.04
C THR A 82 -14.87 7.20 36.24
N VAL A 83 -13.75 6.94 36.94
CA VAL A 83 -12.49 6.54 36.30
C VAL A 83 -12.39 5.02 36.36
N GLU A 84 -12.24 4.39 35.20
CA GLU A 84 -12.06 2.94 35.04
C GLU A 84 -10.64 2.65 34.51
N SER A 85 -10.15 1.41 34.68
CA SER A 85 -8.83 0.97 34.21
C SER A 85 -8.93 0.10 32.96
N ASN A 86 -8.03 0.33 32.01
CA ASN A 86 -7.78 -0.52 30.85
C ASN A 86 -6.73 -1.58 31.21
N ASP A 87 -7.18 -2.79 31.54
CA ASP A 87 -6.27 -3.93 31.66
C ASP A 87 -5.92 -4.43 30.24
N ALA A 88 -4.69 -4.18 29.79
CA ALA A 88 -4.25 -4.49 28.44
C ALA A 88 -4.30 -6.00 28.13
N GLU A 89 -3.95 -6.85 29.10
CA GLU A 89 -3.95 -8.31 28.93
C GLU A 89 -5.38 -8.82 28.76
N GLU A 90 -6.32 -8.34 29.59
CA GLU A 90 -7.73 -8.72 29.48
C GLU A 90 -8.36 -8.22 28.17
N LEU A 91 -8.02 -6.99 27.76
CA LEU A 91 -8.51 -6.40 26.51
C LEU A 91 -8.05 -7.18 25.28
N VAL A 92 -6.75 -7.53 25.22
CA VAL A 92 -6.18 -8.35 24.13
C VAL A 92 -6.80 -9.74 24.14
N ALA A 93 -6.91 -10.40 25.30
CA ALA A 93 -7.50 -11.73 25.40
C ALA A 93 -8.98 -11.75 24.96
N ARG A 94 -9.75 -10.71 25.32
CA ARG A 94 -11.15 -10.56 24.92
C ARG A 94 -11.28 -10.31 23.42
N ALA A 95 -10.46 -9.43 22.86
CA ALA A 95 -10.46 -9.14 21.42
C ALA A 95 -10.04 -10.38 20.60
N ALA A 96 -8.97 -11.07 21.02
CA ALA A 96 -8.51 -12.31 20.39
C ALA A 96 -9.62 -13.37 20.37
N ARG A 97 -10.33 -13.56 21.49
CA ARG A 97 -11.45 -14.52 21.58
C ARG A 97 -12.63 -14.14 20.67
N ASN A 98 -12.94 -12.85 20.54
CA ASN A 98 -14.02 -12.41 19.65
C ASN A 98 -13.65 -12.65 18.17
N ILE A 99 -12.39 -12.40 17.79
CA ILE A 99 -11.89 -12.67 16.44
C ILE A 99 -11.88 -14.17 16.17
N GLU A 100 -11.39 -14.98 17.11
CA GLU A 100 -11.45 -16.45 17.05
C GLU A 100 -12.89 -16.93 16.79
N GLN A 101 -13.87 -16.45 17.55
CA GLN A 101 -15.27 -16.85 17.37
C GLN A 101 -15.83 -16.46 16.00
N LEU A 102 -15.48 -15.27 15.51
CA LEU A 102 -15.87 -14.82 14.17
C LEU A 102 -15.30 -15.76 13.10
N LEU A 103 -14.00 -16.03 13.15
CA LEU A 103 -13.30 -16.85 12.16
C LEU A 103 -13.75 -18.32 12.22
N LEU A 104 -13.96 -18.89 13.42
CA LEU A 104 -14.50 -20.25 13.59
C LEU A 104 -15.91 -20.39 13.02
N LYS A 105 -16.78 -19.38 13.20
CA LYS A 105 -18.13 -19.41 12.64
C LYS A 105 -18.12 -19.37 11.12
N ARG A 106 -17.18 -18.63 10.52
CA ARG A 106 -16.95 -18.56 9.07
C ARG A 106 -16.35 -19.86 8.53
N ALA A 107 -15.39 -20.45 9.25
CA ALA A 107 -14.81 -21.75 8.93
C ALA A 107 -15.87 -22.86 8.91
N ALA A 108 -16.78 -22.90 9.89
CA ALA A 108 -17.88 -23.86 9.91
C ALA A 108 -18.81 -23.73 8.67
N ALA A 109 -19.07 -22.49 8.22
CA ALA A 109 -19.87 -22.26 7.01
C ALA A 109 -19.14 -22.68 5.71
N LEU A 110 -17.80 -22.60 5.68
CA LEU A 110 -16.99 -23.12 4.58
C LEU A 110 -16.99 -24.64 4.53
N GLU A 111 -16.84 -25.30 5.69
CA GLU A 111 -16.84 -26.76 5.78
C GLU A 111 -18.17 -27.37 5.33
N THR A 112 -19.30 -26.74 5.69
CA THR A 112 -20.61 -27.17 5.19
C THR A 112 -20.70 -27.02 3.68
N LEU A 113 -20.32 -25.87 3.12
CA LEU A 113 -20.33 -25.63 1.68
C LEU A 113 -19.48 -26.64 0.90
N ALA A 114 -18.25 -26.88 1.34
CA ALA A 114 -17.36 -27.83 0.68
C ALA A 114 -17.93 -29.25 0.72
N THR A 115 -18.46 -29.68 1.87
CA THR A 115 -19.06 -31.02 2.01
C THR A 115 -20.27 -31.21 1.09
N PHE A 116 -21.15 -30.19 1.00
CA PHE A 116 -22.29 -30.25 0.09
C PHE A 116 -21.86 -30.22 -1.38
N ALA A 117 -20.87 -29.42 -1.74
CA ALA A 117 -20.35 -29.35 -3.11
C ALA A 117 -19.80 -30.71 -3.59
N GLU A 118 -19.04 -31.40 -2.74
CA GLU A 118 -18.55 -32.75 -3.05
C GLU A 118 -19.70 -33.74 -3.29
N ASN A 119 -20.73 -33.69 -2.45
CA ASN A 119 -21.90 -34.57 -2.58
C ASN A 119 -22.70 -34.28 -3.86
N PHE A 120 -22.96 -33.01 -4.16
CA PHE A 120 -23.71 -32.62 -5.36
C PHE A 120 -22.99 -33.05 -6.64
N GLN A 121 -21.67 -32.91 -6.70
CA GLN A 121 -20.93 -33.35 -7.86
C GLN A 121 -20.84 -34.87 -7.98
N MET A 122 -20.80 -35.60 -6.86
CA MET A 122 -20.90 -37.07 -6.88
C MET A 122 -22.24 -37.58 -7.43
N GLU A 123 -23.33 -36.84 -7.20
CA GLU A 123 -24.67 -37.16 -7.69
C GLU A 123 -24.91 -36.71 -9.14
N HIS A 124 -24.09 -35.79 -9.65
CA HIS A 124 -24.24 -35.23 -10.99
C HIS A 124 -23.95 -36.27 -12.09
N GLN A 125 -24.72 -36.19 -13.18
CA GLN A 125 -24.53 -37.00 -14.37
C GLN A 125 -24.09 -36.12 -15.53
N TRP A 126 -22.92 -36.43 -16.08
CA TRP A 126 -22.37 -35.72 -17.23
C TRP A 126 -23.29 -35.82 -18.45
N LYS A 127 -23.57 -34.67 -19.08
CA LYS A 127 -24.33 -34.57 -20.33
C LYS A 127 -23.50 -33.87 -21.41
N ASP A 128 -23.44 -34.46 -22.60
CA ASP A 128 -22.69 -33.90 -23.73
C ASP A 128 -23.49 -32.89 -24.55
N GLU A 129 -24.82 -32.98 -24.54
CA GLU A 129 -25.72 -32.10 -25.30
C GLU A 129 -26.73 -31.43 -24.37
N TYR A 130 -26.77 -30.10 -24.43
CA TYR A 130 -27.76 -29.25 -23.76
C TYR A 130 -28.59 -28.51 -24.81
N ALA A 131 -29.90 -28.46 -24.65
CA ALA A 131 -30.77 -27.65 -25.49
C ALA A 131 -30.79 -26.18 -25.01
N ASP A 132 -31.09 -25.25 -25.94
CA ASP A 132 -31.32 -23.84 -25.61
C ASP A 132 -32.51 -23.71 -24.64
N GLY A 133 -32.22 -23.55 -23.35
CA GLY A 133 -33.21 -23.35 -22.28
C GLY A 133 -33.03 -24.25 -21.07
N ASP A 134 -32.16 -25.27 -21.14
CA ASP A 134 -32.03 -26.29 -20.10
C ASP A 134 -31.37 -25.77 -18.81
N ILE A 135 -30.52 -24.74 -18.92
CA ILE A 135 -29.77 -24.17 -17.79
C ILE A 135 -30.14 -22.70 -17.64
N VAL A 136 -30.63 -22.32 -16.47
CA VAL A 136 -31.07 -20.96 -16.17
C VAL A 136 -30.20 -20.38 -15.06
N TYR A 137 -29.47 -19.31 -15.36
CA TYR A 137 -28.58 -18.66 -14.38
C TYR A 137 -28.50 -17.14 -14.61
N TYR A 138 -27.99 -16.41 -13.62
CA TYR A 138 -27.68 -14.99 -13.76
C TYR A 138 -26.20 -14.80 -14.08
N ASN A 139 -25.90 -14.24 -15.26
CA ASN A 139 -24.54 -13.85 -15.63
C ASN A 139 -24.25 -12.44 -15.10
N ALA A 140 -23.20 -12.31 -14.28
CA ALA A 140 -22.83 -11.07 -13.63
C ALA A 140 -22.39 -9.95 -14.60
N LYS A 141 -21.95 -10.30 -15.81
CA LYS A 141 -21.46 -9.35 -16.82
C LYS A 141 -22.55 -8.75 -17.70
N ASP A 142 -23.80 -9.18 -17.54
CA ASP A 142 -24.87 -8.77 -18.43
C ASP A 142 -25.36 -7.34 -18.16
N ASN A 143 -25.53 -6.58 -19.24
CA ASN A 143 -26.13 -5.24 -19.18
C ASN A 143 -27.63 -5.34 -18.92
N LEU A 144 -28.06 -4.72 -17.82
CA LEU A 144 -29.46 -4.72 -17.36
C LEU A 144 -30.36 -3.78 -18.20
N GLU A 145 -29.79 -2.93 -19.05
CA GLU A 145 -30.51 -1.87 -19.81
C GLU A 145 -30.98 -2.28 -21.22
N VAL A 146 -30.67 -3.49 -21.70
CA VAL A 146 -31.06 -3.90 -23.07
C VAL A 146 -32.51 -4.37 -23.11
N ASN A 147 -33.33 -3.69 -23.94
CA ASN A 147 -34.73 -4.02 -24.24
C ASN A 147 -34.92 -5.51 -24.61
N GLU A 148 -36.12 -6.03 -24.31
CA GLU A 148 -36.54 -7.45 -24.37
C GLU A 148 -36.31 -8.20 -25.69
N THR A 149 -35.84 -7.54 -26.75
CA THR A 149 -35.90 -8.06 -28.13
C THR A 149 -34.67 -8.81 -28.64
N GLU A 150 -33.53 -8.85 -27.92
CA GLU A 150 -32.30 -9.52 -28.42
C GLU A 150 -31.58 -10.47 -27.43
N GLY A 151 -32.05 -10.67 -26.20
CA GLY A 151 -31.33 -11.45 -25.18
C GLY A 151 -31.66 -12.95 -25.18
N ARG A 152 -30.63 -13.81 -25.15
CA ARG A 152 -30.73 -15.28 -24.94
C ARG A 152 -31.77 -15.61 -23.84
N LYS A 153 -32.74 -16.50 -24.12
CA LYS A 153 -33.89 -16.84 -23.25
C LYS A 153 -33.52 -17.47 -21.89
N ASN A 154 -32.25 -17.78 -21.65
CA ASN A 154 -31.78 -18.65 -20.56
C ASN A 154 -31.21 -17.85 -19.36
N ARG A 155 -31.45 -16.53 -19.29
CA ARG A 155 -30.80 -15.66 -18.29
C ARG A 155 -31.81 -15.03 -17.33
N ILE A 156 -31.50 -15.12 -16.03
CA ILE A 156 -32.32 -14.53 -14.94
C ILE A 156 -32.07 -13.02 -14.88
N ARG A 157 -33.12 -12.24 -14.67
CA ARG A 157 -33.02 -10.80 -14.34
C ARG A 157 -33.45 -10.59 -12.88
N PRO A 158 -32.51 -10.60 -11.92
CA PRO A 158 -32.84 -10.43 -10.51
C PRO A 158 -33.27 -8.99 -10.20
N ALA A 159 -34.15 -8.83 -9.20
CA ALA A 159 -34.47 -7.53 -8.63
C ALA A 159 -33.40 -7.14 -7.61
N PHE A 160 -32.68 -6.06 -7.87
CA PHE A 160 -31.62 -5.56 -6.99
C PHE A 160 -32.16 -4.55 -5.98
N LYS A 161 -31.62 -4.60 -4.77
CA LYS A 161 -31.83 -3.61 -3.70
C LYS A 161 -30.47 -3.11 -3.24
N GLU A 162 -30.42 -1.85 -2.80
CA GLU A 162 -29.20 -1.30 -2.20
C GLU A 162 -29.00 -1.90 -0.82
N ASP A 163 -27.83 -2.50 -0.61
CA ASP A 163 -27.44 -3.15 0.64
C ASP A 163 -26.29 -2.38 1.28
N MET A 164 -26.47 -2.00 2.55
CA MET A 164 -25.49 -1.21 3.29
C MET A 164 -24.24 -2.00 3.65
N LEU A 165 -24.35 -3.33 3.87
CA LEU A 165 -23.19 -4.16 4.20
C LEU A 165 -22.25 -4.28 3.00
N PHE A 166 -22.80 -4.40 1.79
CA PHE A 166 -22.05 -4.58 0.56
C PHE A 166 -21.76 -3.26 -0.18
N LYS A 167 -22.32 -2.14 0.27
CA LYS A 167 -22.23 -0.80 -0.34
C LYS A 167 -22.62 -0.79 -1.82
N ARG A 168 -23.51 -1.69 -2.23
CA ARG A 168 -23.91 -1.90 -3.64
C ARG A 168 -25.29 -2.52 -3.79
N LEU A 169 -25.70 -2.66 -5.04
CA LEU A 169 -26.93 -3.33 -5.45
C LEU A 169 -26.78 -4.86 -5.37
N THR A 170 -27.53 -5.50 -4.48
CA THR A 170 -27.51 -6.96 -4.30
C THR A 170 -28.91 -7.57 -4.42
N SER A 171 -28.96 -8.87 -4.74
CA SER A 171 -30.17 -9.67 -4.77
C SER A 171 -29.96 -10.96 -3.98
N HIS A 172 -30.67 -11.09 -2.86
CA HIS A 172 -30.57 -12.23 -1.95
C HIS A 172 -31.34 -13.48 -2.45
N ASN A 173 -32.08 -13.36 -3.56
CA ASN A 173 -32.88 -14.45 -4.10
C ASN A 173 -32.10 -15.39 -5.02
N HIS A 174 -30.99 -14.94 -5.60
CA HIS A 174 -30.25 -15.69 -6.61
C HIS A 174 -28.75 -15.59 -6.39
N THR A 175 -28.01 -16.52 -7.00
CA THR A 175 -26.55 -16.47 -7.15
C THR A 175 -26.16 -15.77 -8.45
N ALA A 176 -25.00 -15.13 -8.47
CA ALA A 176 -24.39 -14.60 -9.69
C ALA A 176 -23.26 -15.50 -10.15
N VAL A 177 -23.09 -15.60 -11.47
CA VAL A 177 -21.99 -16.35 -12.08
C VAL A 177 -21.09 -15.39 -12.85
N HIS A 178 -19.80 -15.47 -12.55
CA HIS A 178 -18.72 -14.84 -13.31
C HIS A 178 -18.07 -15.89 -14.21
N ILE A 179 -17.96 -15.57 -15.50
CA ILE A 179 -17.23 -16.37 -16.48
C ILE A 179 -16.13 -15.47 -17.07
N PRO A 180 -14.85 -15.86 -17.00
CA PRO A 180 -13.75 -15.14 -17.64
C PRO A 180 -13.98 -14.91 -19.13
N THR A 181 -13.49 -13.79 -19.65
CA THR A 181 -13.79 -13.33 -21.03
C THR A 181 -13.16 -14.24 -22.11
N ASP A 182 -12.13 -14.99 -21.78
CA ASP A 182 -11.47 -15.99 -22.63
C ASP A 182 -12.18 -17.35 -22.67
N ILE A 183 -13.13 -17.59 -21.78
CA ILE A 183 -13.84 -18.87 -21.68
C ILE A 183 -15.21 -18.74 -22.34
N TYR A 184 -15.51 -19.66 -23.26
CA TYR A 184 -16.79 -19.70 -23.94
C TYR A 184 -17.90 -20.27 -23.04
N ASP A 185 -18.95 -19.48 -22.81
CA ASP A 185 -20.05 -19.83 -21.90
C ASP A 185 -20.92 -21.00 -22.39
N GLY A 186 -20.91 -21.29 -23.68
CA GLY A 186 -21.62 -22.44 -24.28
C GLY A 186 -20.80 -23.73 -24.36
N SER A 187 -19.60 -23.78 -23.78
CA SER A 187 -18.79 -24.99 -23.76
C SER A 187 -19.43 -26.07 -22.89
N THR A 188 -19.41 -27.34 -23.32
CA THR A 188 -20.04 -28.47 -22.60
C THR A 188 -19.50 -28.59 -21.16
N ILE A 189 -18.22 -28.33 -20.94
CA ILE A 189 -17.62 -28.34 -19.61
C ILE A 189 -18.18 -27.24 -18.69
N VAL A 190 -18.38 -26.03 -19.23
CA VAL A 190 -18.93 -24.89 -18.47
C VAL A 190 -20.42 -25.10 -18.19
N LEU A 191 -21.17 -25.65 -19.15
CA LEU A 191 -22.59 -25.97 -18.96
C LEU A 191 -22.80 -27.04 -17.90
N ASN A 192 -21.96 -28.09 -17.87
CA ASN A 192 -22.01 -29.08 -16.79
C ASN A 192 -21.71 -28.44 -15.43
N GLU A 193 -20.70 -27.56 -15.34
CA GLU A 193 -20.39 -26.83 -14.10
C GLU A 193 -21.56 -25.96 -13.63
N LEU A 194 -22.19 -25.20 -14.54
CA LEU A 194 -23.35 -24.37 -14.22
C LEU A 194 -24.52 -25.18 -13.66
N ASN A 195 -24.71 -26.41 -14.17
CA ASN A 195 -25.80 -27.30 -13.81
C ASN A 195 -25.64 -27.85 -12.38
N TRP A 196 -24.50 -28.46 -12.04
CA TRP A 196 -24.34 -29.03 -10.70
C TRP A 196 -24.14 -27.96 -9.62
N THR A 197 -23.49 -26.83 -9.96
CA THR A 197 -23.29 -25.73 -9.00
C THR A 197 -24.57 -24.98 -8.66
N GLU A 198 -25.68 -25.20 -9.37
CA GLU A 198 -26.98 -24.59 -9.06
C GLU A 198 -27.49 -25.00 -7.67
N ALA A 199 -27.22 -26.24 -7.27
CA ALA A 199 -27.61 -26.78 -5.97
C ALA A 199 -26.98 -26.01 -4.79
N LEU A 200 -25.84 -25.33 -5.00
CA LEU A 200 -25.17 -24.53 -3.97
C LEU A 200 -26.00 -23.31 -3.53
N GLU A 201 -26.92 -22.82 -4.36
CA GLU A 201 -27.76 -21.67 -4.01
C GLU A 201 -28.56 -21.90 -2.72
N GLY A 202 -29.08 -23.11 -2.51
CA GLY A 202 -29.81 -23.46 -1.29
C GLY A 202 -28.92 -23.42 -0.03
N VAL A 203 -27.65 -23.81 -0.17
CA VAL A 203 -26.68 -23.81 0.93
C VAL A 203 -26.20 -22.39 1.24
N PHE A 204 -25.93 -21.58 0.21
CA PHE A 204 -25.54 -20.17 0.38
C PHE A 204 -26.60 -19.37 1.14
N LYS A 205 -27.88 -19.58 0.79
CA LYS A 205 -29.03 -18.96 1.48
C LYS A 205 -29.07 -19.39 2.94
N LYS A 206 -28.95 -20.69 3.21
CA LYS A 206 -28.96 -21.22 4.59
C LYS A 206 -27.85 -20.63 5.46
N ASN A 207 -26.63 -20.55 4.94
CA ASN A 207 -25.50 -19.95 5.67
C ASN A 207 -25.75 -18.47 6.03
N ARG A 208 -26.41 -17.72 5.14
CA ARG A 208 -26.79 -16.32 5.37
C ARG A 208 -27.94 -16.18 6.36
N GLU A 209 -28.90 -17.11 6.35
CA GLU A 209 -29.98 -17.18 7.33
C GLU A 209 -29.43 -17.48 8.74
N ASP A 210 -28.44 -18.37 8.83
CA ASP A 210 -27.72 -18.69 10.07
C ASP A 210 -26.81 -17.53 10.54
N ASP A 211 -26.25 -16.77 9.60
CA ASP A 211 -25.44 -15.58 9.88
C ASP A 211 -25.70 -14.37 8.93
N PRO A 212 -26.49 -13.38 9.38
CA PRO A 212 -26.76 -12.15 8.63
C PRO A 212 -25.58 -11.18 8.49
N THR A 213 -24.42 -11.48 9.08
CA THR A 213 -23.18 -10.68 8.94
C THR A 213 -22.23 -11.23 7.89
N LEU A 214 -22.55 -12.38 7.29
CA LEU A 214 -21.70 -13.04 6.30
C LEU A 214 -21.64 -12.25 4.98
N LEU A 215 -20.44 -11.96 4.50
CA LEU A 215 -20.18 -11.23 3.26
C LEU A 215 -20.28 -12.17 2.04
N TRP A 216 -19.41 -12.00 1.04
CA TRP A 216 -19.42 -12.83 -0.16
C TRP A 216 -19.12 -14.29 0.20
N GLN A 217 -19.96 -15.19 -0.31
CA GLN A 217 -19.68 -16.61 -0.40
C GLN A 217 -19.41 -16.92 -1.86
N VAL A 218 -18.26 -17.53 -2.16
CA VAL A 218 -17.84 -17.81 -3.54
C VAL A 218 -17.36 -19.24 -3.70
N PHE A 219 -17.77 -19.88 -4.78
CA PHE A 219 -17.16 -21.10 -5.30
C PHE A 219 -16.37 -20.75 -6.56
N GLY A 220 -15.06 -20.97 -6.53
CA GLY A 220 -14.20 -20.91 -7.70
C GLY A 220 -13.98 -22.30 -8.27
N SER A 221 -14.49 -22.57 -9.48
CA SER A 221 -14.28 -23.83 -10.19
C SER A 221 -12.88 -23.90 -10.79
N ALA A 222 -12.30 -25.11 -10.87
CA ALA A 222 -11.07 -25.39 -11.62
C ALA A 222 -11.19 -25.04 -13.12
N THR A 223 -12.42 -24.98 -13.64
CA THR A 223 -12.70 -24.53 -15.01
C THR A 223 -12.53 -23.03 -15.21
N GLY A 224 -12.43 -22.23 -14.14
CA GLY A 224 -12.34 -20.76 -14.17
C GLY A 224 -13.67 -20.04 -13.92
N LEU A 225 -14.79 -20.76 -13.84
CA LEU A 225 -16.10 -20.21 -13.46
C LEU A 225 -16.12 -19.84 -11.96
N ALA A 226 -16.68 -18.68 -11.62
CA ALA A 226 -16.98 -18.31 -10.23
C ALA A 226 -18.48 -18.19 -10.01
N ARG A 227 -19.01 -18.76 -8.93
CA ARG A 227 -20.39 -18.55 -8.49
C ARG A 227 -20.39 -17.92 -7.11
N TYR A 228 -21.04 -16.78 -6.95
CA TYR A 228 -21.05 -16.04 -5.69
C TYR A 228 -22.45 -15.61 -5.25
N TYR A 229 -22.60 -15.41 -3.94
CA TYR A 229 -23.84 -15.03 -3.27
C TYR A 229 -23.59 -13.88 -2.27
N PRO A 230 -24.49 -12.87 -2.18
CA PRO A 230 -25.69 -12.66 -2.99
C PRO A 230 -25.38 -12.25 -4.44
N ALA A 231 -26.37 -12.29 -5.34
CA ALA A 231 -26.14 -11.84 -6.72
C ALA A 231 -25.94 -10.32 -6.79
N SER A 232 -24.91 -9.89 -7.51
CA SER A 232 -24.61 -8.48 -7.82
C SER A 232 -24.09 -8.39 -9.26
N PRO A 233 -24.37 -7.30 -10.01
CA PRO A 233 -23.68 -7.04 -11.25
C PRO A 233 -22.17 -6.92 -11.01
N TRP A 234 -21.37 -7.39 -11.98
CA TRP A 234 -19.90 -7.41 -11.89
C TRP A 234 -19.30 -6.01 -12.06
N MET A 235 -19.79 -5.26 -13.05
CA MET A 235 -19.34 -3.90 -13.34
C MET A 235 -20.49 -2.91 -13.10
N ASP A 236 -20.21 -1.82 -12.38
CA ASP A 236 -21.10 -0.67 -12.35
C ASP A 236 -21.07 0.00 -13.73
N ALA A 237 -22.07 -0.27 -14.57
CA ALA A 237 -22.20 0.35 -15.89
C ALA A 237 -22.16 1.90 -15.85
N ARG A 238 -22.48 2.50 -14.69
CA ARG A 238 -22.41 3.95 -14.46
C ARG A 238 -20.99 4.50 -14.30
N LYS A 239 -20.03 3.68 -13.84
CA LYS A 239 -18.67 4.10 -13.49
C LYS A 239 -17.63 3.73 -14.56
N THR A 240 -17.77 2.58 -15.21
CA THR A 240 -16.71 2.04 -16.10
C THR A 240 -17.26 1.33 -17.35
N PRO A 241 -17.69 2.06 -18.39
CA PRO A 241 -18.23 1.45 -19.62
C PRO A 241 -17.16 0.84 -20.55
N SER A 242 -15.87 1.17 -20.39
CA SER A 242 -14.79 0.80 -21.32
C SER A 242 -13.68 -0.08 -20.74
N LYS A 243 -13.76 -0.48 -19.46
CA LYS A 243 -12.73 -1.31 -18.81
C LYS A 243 -12.98 -2.79 -19.12
N ILE A 244 -12.03 -3.42 -19.83
CA ILE A 244 -12.08 -4.86 -20.13
C ILE A 244 -11.89 -5.66 -18.85
N ASP A 245 -12.78 -6.63 -18.60
CA ASP A 245 -12.64 -7.54 -17.47
C ASP A 245 -11.57 -8.61 -17.74
N LEU A 246 -10.50 -8.54 -16.97
CA LEU A 246 -9.38 -9.48 -16.96
C LEU A 246 -9.40 -10.41 -15.73
N TYR A 247 -10.51 -10.46 -14.99
CA TYR A 247 -10.65 -11.32 -13.83
C TYR A 247 -10.68 -12.80 -14.23
N ASP A 248 -9.85 -13.60 -13.56
CA ASP A 248 -9.89 -15.06 -13.53
C ASP A 248 -9.78 -15.48 -12.06
N VAL A 249 -10.63 -16.40 -11.63
CA VAL A 249 -10.68 -16.90 -10.25
C VAL A 249 -9.41 -17.63 -9.89
N ARG A 250 -8.83 -18.38 -10.84
CA ARG A 250 -7.67 -19.25 -10.59
C ARG A 250 -6.39 -18.49 -10.33
N ARG A 251 -6.37 -17.19 -10.66
CA ARG A 251 -5.25 -16.26 -10.37
C ARG A 251 -5.34 -15.63 -8.99
N ARG A 252 -6.46 -15.81 -8.31
CA ARG A 252 -6.67 -15.10 -7.05
C ARG A 252 -5.80 -15.73 -5.97
N PRO A 253 -5.14 -14.92 -5.12
CA PRO A 253 -4.35 -15.45 -4.01
C PRO A 253 -5.11 -16.46 -3.16
N TRP A 254 -6.40 -16.20 -2.90
CA TRP A 254 -7.27 -17.11 -2.15
C TRP A 254 -7.48 -18.46 -2.85
N TYR A 255 -7.60 -18.48 -4.17
CA TYR A 255 -7.71 -19.73 -4.92
C TYR A 255 -6.40 -20.51 -4.89
N ILE A 256 -5.28 -19.83 -5.16
CA ILE A 256 -3.95 -20.47 -5.24
C ILE A 256 -3.57 -21.13 -3.91
N GLN A 257 -3.76 -20.42 -2.80
CA GLN A 257 -3.46 -20.90 -1.46
C GLN A 257 -4.32 -22.12 -1.08
N GLY A 258 -5.60 -22.14 -1.49
CA GLY A 258 -6.47 -23.30 -1.26
C GLY A 258 -6.25 -24.46 -2.23
N ALA A 259 -5.65 -24.21 -3.41
CA ALA A 259 -5.50 -25.23 -4.47
C ALA A 259 -4.23 -26.08 -4.31
N ALA A 260 -3.16 -25.54 -3.72
CA ALA A 260 -1.89 -26.24 -3.57
C ALA A 260 -1.13 -25.81 -2.32
N SER A 261 -0.26 -26.70 -1.83
CA SER A 261 0.67 -26.42 -0.74
C SER A 261 1.85 -25.53 -1.20
N PRO A 262 2.52 -24.80 -0.28
CA PRO A 262 3.64 -23.92 -0.60
C PRO A 262 4.75 -24.61 -1.40
N LYS A 263 5.48 -23.85 -2.22
CA LYS A 263 6.47 -24.43 -3.15
C LYS A 263 7.79 -23.67 -3.24
N ASP A 264 8.87 -24.44 -3.34
CA ASP A 264 10.20 -24.01 -3.76
C ASP A 264 10.33 -24.23 -5.27
N MET A 265 10.20 -23.16 -6.04
CA MET A 265 10.16 -23.17 -7.50
C MET A 265 11.44 -22.59 -8.12
N LEU A 266 12.08 -23.34 -9.01
CA LEU A 266 13.16 -22.80 -9.84
C LEU A 266 12.74 -22.72 -11.30
N ILE A 267 12.80 -21.53 -11.88
CA ILE A 267 12.49 -21.30 -13.28
C ILE A 267 13.79 -21.33 -14.10
N LEU A 268 13.90 -22.30 -14.99
CA LEU A 268 14.97 -22.42 -15.99
C LEU A 268 14.51 -21.87 -17.33
N VAL A 269 15.23 -20.87 -17.84
CA VAL A 269 14.97 -20.23 -19.12
C VAL A 269 16.06 -20.62 -20.12
N ASP A 270 15.69 -21.26 -21.22
CA ASP A 270 16.59 -21.46 -22.35
C ASP A 270 16.85 -20.12 -23.05
N ALA A 271 18.11 -19.70 -23.08
CA ALA A 271 18.58 -18.48 -23.74
C ALA A 271 19.56 -18.78 -24.89
N SER A 272 19.43 -19.96 -25.50
CA SER A 272 20.17 -20.34 -26.71
C SER A 272 19.79 -19.49 -27.92
N GLY A 273 20.56 -19.60 -29.00
CA GLY A 273 20.27 -18.85 -30.23
C GLY A 273 18.94 -19.22 -30.91
N SER A 274 18.42 -20.44 -30.68
CA SER A 274 17.20 -20.94 -31.33
C SER A 274 15.94 -20.20 -30.88
N VAL A 275 15.87 -19.85 -29.59
CA VAL A 275 14.73 -19.13 -29.02
C VAL A 275 14.67 -17.65 -29.42
N SER A 276 15.67 -17.12 -30.13
CA SER A 276 15.72 -15.71 -30.50
C SER A 276 14.51 -15.28 -31.36
N GLY A 277 13.93 -14.11 -31.06
CA GLY A 277 12.76 -13.59 -31.77
C GLY A 277 11.44 -13.76 -30.99
N LEU A 278 10.41 -14.30 -31.63
CA LEU A 278 9.06 -14.42 -31.04
C LEU A 278 9.05 -15.35 -29.83
N THR A 279 9.78 -16.47 -29.89
CA THR A 279 9.80 -17.45 -28.80
C THR A 279 10.35 -16.87 -27.51
N LEU A 280 11.49 -16.18 -27.54
CA LEU A 280 12.03 -15.49 -26.37
C LEU A 280 11.05 -14.45 -25.82
N LYS A 281 10.35 -13.70 -26.68
CA LYS A 281 9.31 -12.76 -26.25
C LYS A 281 8.18 -13.48 -25.50
N LEU A 282 7.70 -14.61 -26.03
CA LEU A 282 6.67 -15.44 -25.38
C LEU A 282 7.18 -16.02 -24.06
N ILE A 283 8.45 -16.48 -23.99
CA ILE A 283 9.06 -16.99 -22.75
C ILE A 283 9.11 -15.88 -21.69
N ARG A 284 9.60 -14.68 -22.04
CA ARG A 284 9.64 -13.55 -21.10
C ARG A 284 8.26 -13.21 -20.54
N THR A 285 7.24 -13.19 -21.40
CA THR A 285 5.85 -12.98 -20.96
C THR A 285 5.35 -14.15 -20.10
N SER A 286 5.63 -15.39 -20.49
CA SER A 286 5.18 -16.58 -19.75
C SER A 286 5.78 -16.67 -18.36
N VAL A 287 7.08 -16.38 -18.22
CA VAL A 287 7.75 -16.33 -16.91
C VAL A 287 7.18 -15.18 -16.07
N GLY A 288 6.89 -14.03 -16.68
CA GLY A 288 6.22 -12.91 -16.00
C GLY A 288 4.85 -13.32 -15.43
N GLU A 289 4.02 -13.96 -16.25
CA GLU A 289 2.69 -14.47 -15.86
C GLU A 289 2.77 -15.61 -14.84
N MET A 290 3.81 -16.46 -14.92
CA MET A 290 4.04 -17.54 -13.96
C MET A 290 4.38 -16.98 -12.57
N LEU A 291 5.19 -15.92 -12.49
CA LEU A 291 5.50 -15.26 -11.22
C LEU A 291 4.25 -14.68 -10.54
N GLU A 292 3.20 -14.33 -11.29
CA GLU A 292 1.92 -13.89 -10.69
C GLU A 292 1.18 -15.02 -9.96
N THR A 293 1.48 -16.28 -10.27
CA THR A 293 0.85 -17.44 -9.62
C THR A 293 1.48 -17.81 -8.27
N LEU A 294 2.51 -17.06 -7.84
CA LEU A 294 3.23 -17.32 -6.61
C LEU A 294 2.73 -16.44 -5.47
N SER A 295 2.50 -17.07 -4.32
CA SER A 295 2.14 -16.44 -3.05
C SER A 295 3.37 -16.12 -2.20
N ASP A 296 3.21 -15.32 -1.15
CA ASP A 296 4.32 -14.92 -0.26
C ASP A 296 4.94 -16.10 0.52
N ASP A 297 4.23 -17.23 0.68
CA ASP A 297 4.80 -18.45 1.26
C ASP A 297 5.67 -19.26 0.29
N ASP A 298 5.64 -18.93 -1.00
CA ASP A 298 6.43 -19.58 -2.03
C ASP A 298 7.83 -18.98 -2.14
N TYR A 299 8.76 -19.80 -2.60
CA TYR A 299 10.14 -19.42 -2.84
C TYR A 299 10.48 -19.61 -4.30
N VAL A 300 11.13 -18.60 -4.89
CA VAL A 300 11.44 -18.60 -6.31
C VAL A 300 12.82 -18.03 -6.61
N ASN A 301 13.47 -18.58 -7.62
CA ASN A 301 14.55 -17.92 -8.34
C ASN A 301 14.43 -18.23 -9.84
N VAL A 302 14.96 -17.32 -10.66
CA VAL A 302 14.96 -17.45 -12.11
C VAL A 302 16.40 -17.49 -12.60
N VAL A 303 16.67 -18.48 -13.45
CA VAL A 303 18.01 -18.77 -13.96
C VAL A 303 17.88 -18.97 -15.46
N TYR A 304 18.81 -18.42 -16.23
CA TYR A 304 18.88 -18.67 -17.66
C TYR A 304 20.16 -19.40 -18.03
N PHE A 305 20.08 -20.25 -19.04
CA PHE A 305 21.23 -21.03 -19.48
C PHE A 305 21.38 -21.02 -21.00
N ASN A 306 22.64 -21.11 -21.42
CA ASN A 306 23.06 -21.36 -22.78
C ASN A 306 24.26 -22.33 -22.75
N THR A 307 25.47 -21.87 -23.11
CA THR A 307 26.73 -22.59 -22.89
C THR A 307 27.17 -22.62 -21.42
N ARG A 308 26.71 -21.63 -20.65
CA ARG A 308 26.92 -21.47 -19.21
C ARG A 308 25.57 -21.16 -18.55
N VAL A 309 25.51 -21.34 -17.24
CA VAL A 309 24.35 -21.00 -16.42
C VAL A 309 24.65 -19.70 -15.71
N ASN A 310 23.74 -18.73 -15.80
CA ASN A 310 23.85 -17.44 -15.14
C ASN A 310 22.53 -17.14 -14.40
N ASN A 311 22.64 -16.53 -13.22
CA ASN A 311 21.47 -15.99 -12.51
C ASN A 311 20.91 -14.79 -13.31
N THR A 312 19.58 -14.66 -13.39
CA THR A 312 18.96 -13.52 -14.11
C THR A 312 19.09 -12.23 -13.31
N ALA A 313 18.90 -12.32 -12.00
CA ALA A 313 18.88 -11.21 -11.06
C ALA A 313 20.09 -11.27 -10.12
N CYS A 314 20.13 -10.36 -9.15
CA CYS A 314 21.12 -10.31 -8.08
C CYS A 314 21.00 -11.46 -7.06
N PHE A 315 19.99 -12.33 -7.19
CA PHE A 315 19.73 -13.40 -6.23
C PHE A 315 20.52 -14.66 -6.57
N ASP A 316 21.32 -15.13 -5.61
CA ASP A 316 22.12 -16.35 -5.73
C ASP A 316 21.44 -17.60 -5.16
N HIS A 317 20.29 -17.42 -4.50
CA HIS A 317 19.48 -18.46 -3.86
C HIS A 317 17.98 -18.24 -4.13
N LEU A 318 17.16 -19.21 -3.73
CA LEU A 318 15.71 -19.08 -3.72
C LEU A 318 15.28 -17.99 -2.74
N VAL A 319 14.57 -16.98 -3.23
CA VAL A 319 14.05 -15.87 -2.41
C VAL A 319 12.55 -15.99 -2.26
N GLN A 320 12.00 -15.41 -1.20
CA GLN A 320 10.57 -15.34 -1.00
C GLN A 320 9.90 -14.63 -2.19
N ALA A 321 8.80 -15.18 -2.70
CA ALA A 321 8.05 -14.63 -3.82
C ALA A 321 7.13 -13.44 -3.41
N ASN A 322 7.67 -12.51 -2.62
CA ASN A 322 6.97 -11.28 -2.25
C ASN A 322 6.83 -10.33 -3.46
N VAL A 323 5.93 -9.35 -3.35
CA VAL A 323 5.63 -8.39 -4.43
C VAL A 323 6.92 -7.72 -4.96
N ARG A 324 7.86 -7.41 -4.05
CA ARG A 324 9.12 -6.75 -4.37
C ARG A 324 10.09 -7.62 -5.17
N ASN A 325 10.37 -8.83 -4.69
CA ASN A 325 11.27 -9.79 -5.32
C ASN A 325 10.72 -10.23 -6.68
N LYS A 326 9.40 -10.45 -6.76
CA LYS A 326 8.72 -10.73 -8.04
C LYS A 326 8.94 -9.62 -9.05
N LYS A 327 8.84 -8.35 -8.65
CA LYS A 327 9.09 -7.20 -9.54
C LYS A 327 10.50 -7.23 -10.12
N ILE A 328 11.52 -7.43 -9.29
CA ILE A 328 12.93 -7.49 -9.73
C ILE A 328 13.16 -8.67 -10.68
N LEU A 329 12.59 -9.84 -10.36
CA LEU A 329 12.69 -11.01 -11.22
C LEU A 329 12.01 -10.76 -12.57
N LYS A 330 10.84 -10.14 -12.59
CA LYS A 330 10.15 -9.74 -13.84
C LYS A 330 11.00 -8.78 -14.67
N ASP A 331 11.58 -7.74 -14.05
CA ASP A 331 12.42 -6.76 -14.74
C ASP A 331 13.71 -7.38 -15.29
N ALA A 332 14.35 -8.25 -14.51
CA ALA A 332 15.52 -9.00 -14.93
C ALA A 332 15.22 -9.94 -16.10
N VAL A 333 14.06 -10.60 -16.08
CA VAL A 333 13.62 -11.49 -17.17
C VAL A 333 13.42 -10.74 -18.49
N GLN A 334 12.90 -9.50 -18.45
CA GLN A 334 12.74 -8.70 -19.66
C GLN A 334 14.07 -8.38 -20.37
N ASN A 335 15.17 -8.33 -19.61
CA ASN A 335 16.51 -7.98 -20.10
C ASN A 335 17.31 -9.18 -20.64
N ILE A 336 16.81 -10.42 -20.54
CA ILE A 336 17.51 -11.63 -21.01
C ILE A 336 17.76 -11.58 -22.52
N SER A 337 18.97 -11.84 -23.00
CA SER A 337 19.27 -11.91 -24.44
C SER A 337 19.69 -13.33 -24.87
N ALA A 338 19.10 -13.81 -25.98
CA ALA A 338 19.34 -15.14 -26.52
C ALA A 338 20.64 -15.21 -27.35
N LYS A 339 21.61 -16.03 -26.92
CA LYS A 339 22.91 -16.27 -27.58
C LYS A 339 23.48 -17.63 -27.19
N GLY A 340 24.18 -18.29 -28.12
CA GLY A 340 24.95 -19.51 -27.85
C GLY A 340 24.16 -20.81 -28.11
N ILE A 341 24.69 -21.92 -27.61
CA ILE A 341 24.15 -23.28 -27.79
C ILE A 341 23.47 -23.71 -26.48
N THR A 342 22.41 -24.53 -26.56
CA THR A 342 21.69 -25.12 -25.43
C THR A 342 22.50 -26.20 -24.72
N ASN A 343 22.55 -26.17 -23.38
CA ASN A 343 23.15 -27.23 -22.57
C ASN A 343 22.27 -27.56 -21.36
N TYR A 344 21.39 -28.55 -21.52
CA TYR A 344 20.46 -28.99 -20.48
C TYR A 344 21.16 -29.57 -19.25
N THR A 345 22.26 -30.31 -19.46
CA THR A 345 23.03 -30.97 -18.40
C THR A 345 23.50 -29.96 -17.34
N LYS A 346 24.11 -28.85 -17.77
CA LYS A 346 24.56 -27.80 -16.84
C LYS A 346 23.39 -27.06 -16.18
N GLY A 347 22.33 -26.79 -16.95
CA GLY A 347 21.13 -26.12 -16.43
C GLY A 347 20.50 -26.89 -15.28
N PHE A 348 20.29 -28.20 -15.46
CA PHE A 348 19.73 -29.06 -14.42
C PHE A 348 20.69 -29.31 -13.25
N GLU A 349 22.00 -29.44 -13.50
CA GLU A 349 22.99 -29.58 -12.43
C GLU A 349 22.94 -28.38 -11.47
N PHE A 350 22.96 -27.15 -12.01
CA PHE A 350 22.81 -25.94 -11.21
C PHE A 350 21.45 -25.88 -10.50
N ALA A 351 20.38 -26.30 -11.16
CA ALA A 351 19.04 -26.30 -10.58
C ALA A 351 18.92 -27.20 -9.35
N PHE A 352 19.51 -28.39 -9.39
CA PHE A 352 19.53 -29.29 -8.24
C PHE A 352 20.42 -28.73 -7.12
N GLU A 353 21.57 -28.12 -7.43
CA GLU A 353 22.42 -27.48 -6.41
C GLU A 353 21.66 -26.38 -5.65
N GLN A 354 20.89 -25.55 -6.36
CA GLN A 354 20.01 -24.53 -5.77
C GLN A 354 18.92 -25.15 -4.88
N LEU A 355 18.25 -26.20 -5.36
CA LEU A 355 17.18 -26.88 -4.62
C LEU A 355 17.66 -27.74 -3.45
N TYR A 356 18.95 -28.04 -3.34
CA TYR A 356 19.52 -28.78 -2.20
C TYR A 356 20.28 -27.88 -1.21
N ALA A 357 20.40 -26.58 -1.47
CA ALA A 357 21.00 -25.63 -0.54
C ALA A 357 20.20 -25.55 0.78
N THR A 358 20.88 -25.73 1.92
CA THR A 358 20.31 -25.76 3.28
C THR A 358 20.51 -24.48 4.08
N ASN A 359 21.41 -23.59 3.64
CA ASN A 359 21.84 -22.42 4.43
C ASN A 359 20.88 -21.21 4.32
N VAL A 360 19.72 -21.39 3.71
CA VAL A 360 18.80 -20.31 3.32
C VAL A 360 17.38 -20.65 3.82
N THR A 361 16.60 -19.63 4.16
CA THR A 361 15.17 -19.80 4.47
C THR A 361 14.42 -20.28 3.23
N ARG A 362 13.47 -21.22 3.39
CA ARG A 362 12.75 -21.88 2.30
C ARG A 362 11.34 -22.26 2.72
N ALA A 363 10.50 -22.64 1.76
CA ALA A 363 9.22 -23.28 2.05
C ALA A 363 9.43 -24.75 2.48
N ASN A 364 10.41 -25.44 1.87
CA ASN A 364 10.75 -26.84 2.13
C ASN A 364 9.55 -27.81 2.02
N CYS A 365 8.64 -27.50 1.12
CA CYS A 365 7.47 -28.31 0.80
C CYS A 365 7.62 -28.87 -0.64
N ASN A 366 6.78 -28.46 -1.59
CA ASN A 366 6.90 -28.88 -2.98
C ASN A 366 8.18 -28.35 -3.63
N LYS A 367 9.05 -29.23 -4.15
CA LYS A 367 10.26 -28.85 -4.88
C LYS A 367 10.06 -29.03 -6.37
N ILE A 368 10.09 -27.93 -7.12
CA ILE A 368 9.74 -27.94 -8.54
C ILE A 368 10.76 -27.20 -9.39
N ILE A 369 11.04 -27.76 -10.57
CA ILE A 369 11.82 -27.13 -11.62
C ILE A 369 10.91 -26.92 -12.82
N MET A 370 10.87 -25.71 -13.36
CA MET A 370 10.13 -25.39 -14.58
C MET A 370 11.08 -24.97 -15.69
N LEU A 371 11.08 -25.69 -16.81
CA LEU A 371 11.93 -25.41 -17.96
C LEU A 371 11.12 -24.78 -19.09
N PHE A 372 11.52 -23.59 -19.55
CA PHE A 372 10.97 -22.92 -20.74
C PHE A 372 11.96 -23.03 -21.90
N THR A 373 11.55 -23.68 -22.99
CA THR A 373 12.39 -23.88 -24.19
C THR A 373 11.54 -23.96 -25.47
N ASP A 374 12.18 -23.88 -26.63
CA ASP A 374 11.58 -24.16 -27.93
C ASP A 374 11.79 -25.62 -28.37
N GLY A 375 12.32 -26.50 -27.51
CA GLY A 375 12.51 -27.92 -27.80
C GLY A 375 13.93 -28.39 -27.53
N GLY A 376 14.21 -29.68 -27.71
CA GLY A 376 15.54 -30.20 -27.40
C GLY A 376 15.79 -31.56 -28.00
N GLU A 377 17.04 -31.79 -28.42
CA GLU A 377 17.47 -33.09 -28.96
C GLU A 377 17.97 -34.03 -27.85
N GLU A 378 18.46 -33.50 -26.72
CA GLU A 378 19.07 -34.27 -25.63
C GLU A 378 18.12 -34.48 -24.44
N ARG A 379 18.13 -35.69 -23.85
CA ARG A 379 17.26 -36.07 -22.72
C ARG A 379 17.86 -35.91 -21.32
N ALA A 380 19.07 -35.34 -21.16
CA ALA A 380 19.75 -35.10 -19.88
C ALA A 380 19.63 -36.24 -18.82
N SER A 381 19.51 -37.49 -19.26
CA SER A 381 19.05 -38.61 -18.42
C SER A 381 20.03 -38.95 -17.28
N ALA A 382 21.32 -38.76 -17.53
CA ALA A 382 22.38 -39.02 -16.55
C ALA A 382 22.26 -38.11 -15.31
N ILE A 383 21.87 -36.84 -15.48
CA ILE A 383 21.71 -35.89 -14.37
C ILE A 383 20.44 -36.21 -13.58
N LEU A 384 19.34 -36.49 -14.28
CA LEU A 384 18.07 -36.84 -13.65
C LEU A 384 18.18 -38.12 -12.81
N GLN A 385 18.86 -39.14 -13.32
CA GLN A 385 19.12 -40.37 -12.55
C GLN A 385 20.07 -40.15 -11.36
N LYS A 386 21.02 -39.22 -11.46
CA LYS A 386 21.97 -38.92 -10.38
C LYS A 386 21.32 -38.14 -9.23
N TYR A 387 20.54 -37.10 -9.54
CA TYR A 387 20.02 -36.16 -8.53
C TYR A 387 18.57 -36.41 -8.11
N ASN A 388 17.77 -37.09 -8.93
CA ASN A 388 16.34 -37.27 -8.71
C ASN A 388 15.87 -38.71 -8.95
N ALA A 389 16.66 -39.71 -8.54
CA ALA A 389 16.28 -41.13 -8.65
C ALA A 389 14.98 -41.44 -7.89
N ASP A 390 14.80 -40.82 -6.72
CA ASP A 390 13.62 -40.97 -5.86
C ASP A 390 12.42 -40.14 -6.34
N LYS A 391 12.56 -39.37 -7.43
CA LYS A 391 11.54 -38.47 -7.98
C LYS A 391 10.94 -37.46 -6.97
N LYS A 392 11.76 -36.98 -6.03
CA LYS A 392 11.32 -35.98 -5.03
C LYS A 392 11.07 -34.60 -5.63
N VAL A 393 11.80 -34.26 -6.69
CA VAL A 393 11.66 -32.99 -7.41
C VAL A 393 10.78 -33.22 -8.63
N ARG A 394 9.75 -32.37 -8.81
CA ARG A 394 8.90 -32.41 -10.01
C ARG A 394 9.48 -31.53 -11.11
N ILE A 395 9.45 -32.00 -12.35
CA ILE A 395 9.97 -31.24 -13.49
C ILE A 395 8.85 -30.96 -14.48
N PHE A 396 8.53 -29.68 -14.62
CA PHE A 396 7.59 -29.20 -15.62
C PHE A 396 8.35 -28.64 -16.81
N THR A 397 7.83 -28.89 -18.01
CA THR A 397 8.49 -28.44 -19.23
C THR A 397 7.51 -27.76 -20.17
N PHE A 398 7.88 -26.57 -20.64
CA PHE A 398 7.09 -25.71 -21.50
C PHE A 398 7.76 -25.60 -22.87
N SER A 399 7.07 -26.08 -23.91
CA SER A 399 7.44 -25.85 -25.31
C SER A 399 6.76 -24.57 -25.80
N VAL A 400 7.56 -23.53 -26.06
CA VAL A 400 7.05 -22.18 -26.33
C VAL A 400 7.27 -21.77 -27.78
N GLY A 401 6.25 -21.16 -28.38
CA GLY A 401 6.27 -20.65 -29.74
C GLY A 401 5.93 -21.71 -30.80
N GLN A 402 5.78 -21.25 -32.04
CA GLN A 402 5.64 -22.13 -33.19
C GLN A 402 7.02 -22.43 -33.75
N HIS A 403 7.48 -23.66 -33.57
CA HIS A 403 8.78 -24.13 -34.01
C HIS A 403 8.71 -25.56 -34.54
N ASN A 404 9.74 -25.97 -35.28
CA ASN A 404 9.86 -27.31 -35.84
C ASN A 404 10.84 -28.21 -35.07
N TYR A 405 11.36 -27.76 -33.92
CA TYR A 405 12.23 -28.58 -33.07
C TYR A 405 11.47 -29.74 -32.42
N ASP A 406 12.19 -30.82 -32.12
CA ASP A 406 11.62 -32.00 -31.48
C ASP A 406 11.22 -31.69 -30.02
N LYS A 407 9.97 -32.03 -29.69
CA LYS A 407 9.38 -31.88 -28.35
C LYS A 407 9.49 -33.16 -27.53
N GLY A 408 9.77 -34.29 -28.16
CA GLY A 408 9.78 -35.62 -27.52
C GLY A 408 10.73 -35.73 -26.33
N PRO A 409 11.98 -35.21 -26.40
CA PRO A 409 12.90 -35.21 -25.26
C PRO A 409 12.40 -34.40 -24.07
N VAL A 410 11.79 -33.24 -24.33
CA VAL A 410 11.25 -32.33 -23.32
C VAL A 410 10.04 -32.95 -22.63
N GLN A 411 9.11 -33.54 -23.41
CA GLN A 411 7.99 -34.31 -22.88
C GLN A 411 8.45 -35.49 -22.02
N TRP A 412 9.48 -36.22 -22.46
CA TRP A 412 10.05 -37.33 -21.68
C TRP A 412 10.60 -36.88 -20.33
N MET A 413 11.25 -35.70 -20.26
CA MET A 413 11.75 -35.15 -19.00
C MET A 413 10.61 -34.86 -18.01
N ALA A 414 9.47 -34.34 -18.47
CA ALA A 414 8.31 -34.11 -17.61
C ALA A 414 7.70 -35.44 -17.10
N CYS A 415 7.39 -36.36 -18.02
CA CYS A 415 6.78 -37.66 -17.67
C CYS A 415 7.66 -38.50 -16.73
N ALA A 416 8.99 -38.47 -16.91
CA ALA A 416 9.90 -39.24 -16.08
C ALA A 416 9.96 -38.76 -14.61
N ASN A 417 9.60 -37.49 -14.34
CA ASN A 417 9.79 -36.82 -13.06
C ASN A 417 8.47 -36.34 -12.43
N LYS A 418 7.35 -37.05 -12.66
CA LYS A 418 6.02 -36.73 -12.09
C LYS A 418 5.57 -35.27 -12.32
N GLY A 419 6.00 -34.68 -13.42
CA GLY A 419 5.60 -33.34 -13.82
C GLY A 419 4.63 -33.39 -14.99
N TYR A 420 4.53 -32.27 -15.70
CA TYR A 420 3.60 -32.13 -16.81
C TYR A 420 4.21 -31.32 -17.95
N PHE A 421 3.77 -31.63 -19.17
CA PHE A 421 4.21 -30.99 -20.40
C PHE A 421 3.16 -30.00 -20.90
N TYR A 422 3.58 -28.76 -21.16
CA TYR A 422 2.70 -27.69 -21.63
C TYR A 422 3.21 -27.11 -22.96
N GLU A 423 2.28 -26.79 -23.87
CA GLU A 423 2.59 -26.11 -25.13
C GLU A 423 2.03 -24.70 -25.15
N ILE A 424 2.87 -23.68 -25.38
CA ILE A 424 2.45 -22.28 -25.44
C ILE A 424 2.69 -21.73 -26.86
N PRO A 425 1.73 -21.84 -27.78
CA PRO A 425 1.90 -21.39 -29.15
C PRO A 425 1.77 -19.86 -29.32
N SER A 426 1.04 -19.19 -28.42
CA SER A 426 0.68 -17.77 -28.55
C SER A 426 0.45 -17.12 -27.19
N ILE A 427 0.32 -15.79 -27.17
CA ILE A 427 0.06 -15.00 -25.96
C ILE A 427 -1.25 -15.40 -25.28
N GLY A 428 -2.30 -15.69 -26.06
CA GLY A 428 -3.60 -16.10 -25.51
C GLY A 428 -3.56 -17.43 -24.75
N ALA A 429 -2.61 -18.32 -25.09
CA ALA A 429 -2.42 -19.60 -24.42
C ALA A 429 -1.59 -19.49 -23.12
N ILE A 430 -0.81 -18.41 -22.96
CA ILE A 430 0.06 -18.22 -21.78
C ILE A 430 -0.80 -18.28 -20.51
N ARG A 431 -1.89 -17.50 -20.48
CA ARG A 431 -2.67 -17.32 -19.25
C ARG A 431 -3.19 -18.63 -18.67
N ILE A 432 -3.64 -19.55 -19.51
CA ILE A 432 -4.24 -20.83 -19.10
C ILE A 432 -3.14 -21.81 -18.66
N ASN A 433 -2.10 -21.96 -19.50
CA ASN A 433 -1.09 -22.99 -19.30
C ASN A 433 -0.12 -22.66 -18.14
N THR A 434 0.07 -21.38 -17.81
CA THR A 434 0.89 -21.01 -16.66
C THR A 434 0.21 -21.24 -15.31
N GLN A 435 -1.04 -21.72 -15.27
CA GLN A 435 -1.80 -21.95 -14.03
C GLN A 435 -2.08 -23.44 -13.78
N GLU A 436 -2.25 -24.21 -14.85
CA GLU A 436 -2.68 -25.62 -14.82
C GLU A 436 -1.71 -26.54 -14.06
N TYR A 437 -0.48 -26.09 -13.77
CA TYR A 437 0.44 -26.84 -12.92
C TYR A 437 -0.06 -27.01 -11.48
N LEU A 438 -0.95 -26.13 -11.00
CA LEU A 438 -1.55 -26.23 -9.68
C LEU A 438 -2.40 -27.51 -9.55
N ASP A 439 -3.04 -27.96 -10.63
CA ASP A 439 -3.82 -29.20 -10.64
C ASP A 439 -2.95 -30.43 -10.37
N VAL A 440 -1.69 -30.40 -10.83
CA VAL A 440 -0.70 -31.45 -10.58
C VAL A 440 -0.18 -31.39 -9.15
N LEU A 441 0.04 -30.19 -8.61
CA LEU A 441 0.47 -30.01 -7.21
C LEU A 441 -0.64 -30.31 -6.20
N GLY A 442 -1.90 -30.22 -6.60
CA GLY A 442 -3.05 -30.55 -5.78
C GLY A 442 -3.25 -32.06 -5.57
N ARG A 443 -2.69 -32.94 -6.41
CA ARG A 443 -2.95 -34.40 -6.35
C ARG A 443 -2.63 -35.03 -4.98
N PRO A 444 -1.46 -34.79 -4.36
CA PRO A 444 -1.16 -35.35 -3.04
C PRO A 444 -2.10 -34.83 -1.94
N MET A 445 -2.59 -33.59 -2.09
CA MET A 445 -3.51 -32.95 -1.16
C MET A 445 -4.90 -33.59 -1.24
N VAL A 446 -5.40 -33.90 -2.44
CA VAL A 446 -6.67 -34.62 -2.63
C VAL A 446 -6.63 -36.01 -2.00
N LEU A 447 -5.49 -36.71 -2.11
CA LEU A 447 -5.29 -38.03 -1.51
C LEU A 447 -5.25 -38.02 0.02
N ALA A 448 -4.88 -36.89 0.63
CA ALA A 448 -4.90 -36.72 2.08
C ALA A 448 -6.32 -36.45 2.65
N ASP A 449 -7.31 -36.20 1.78
CA ASP A 449 -8.74 -35.96 2.08
C ASP A 449 -8.96 -35.12 3.35
N GLN A 450 -9.39 -35.73 4.47
CA GLN A 450 -9.74 -34.99 5.68
C GLN A 450 -8.57 -34.22 6.32
N LEU A 451 -7.34 -34.71 6.19
CA LEU A 451 -6.18 -34.01 6.74
C LEU A 451 -5.88 -32.71 5.99
N ALA A 452 -6.18 -32.68 4.70
CA ALA A 452 -5.96 -31.54 3.82
C ALA A 452 -7.05 -30.47 3.90
N LYS A 453 -8.22 -30.79 4.44
CA LYS A 453 -9.34 -29.85 4.62
C LYS A 453 -9.13 -28.98 5.85
N GLN A 454 -8.15 -28.08 5.75
CA GLN A 454 -7.88 -27.06 6.76
C GLN A 454 -8.23 -25.71 6.17
N VAL A 455 -8.95 -24.88 6.93
CA VAL A 455 -9.26 -23.53 6.51
C VAL A 455 -8.00 -22.70 6.59
N GLN A 456 -7.61 -22.12 5.47
CA GLN A 456 -6.48 -21.20 5.40
C GLN A 456 -7.01 -19.79 5.17
N TRP A 457 -6.38 -18.81 5.80
CA TRP A 457 -6.72 -17.41 5.63
C TRP A 457 -5.69 -16.73 4.75
N THR A 458 -6.15 -15.91 3.82
CA THR A 458 -5.26 -15.14 2.94
C THR A 458 -4.66 -13.92 3.61
N ASN A 459 -3.58 -13.41 3.02
CA ASN A 459 -3.12 -12.04 3.21
C ASN A 459 -4.24 -11.04 2.86
N VAL A 460 -4.15 -9.82 3.38
CA VAL A 460 -5.08 -8.72 3.06
C VAL A 460 -5.00 -8.37 1.58
N TYR A 461 -6.15 -8.24 0.92
CA TYR A 461 -6.23 -7.77 -0.46
C TYR A 461 -7.50 -6.95 -0.71
N LEU A 462 -7.56 -6.26 -1.86
CA LEU A 462 -8.75 -5.51 -2.26
C LEU A 462 -9.77 -6.44 -2.91
N ASP A 463 -11.01 -6.41 -2.44
CA ASP A 463 -12.11 -7.18 -3.05
C ASP A 463 -12.37 -6.79 -4.52
N ALA A 464 -12.75 -7.78 -5.31
CA ALA A 464 -13.18 -7.65 -6.71
C ALA A 464 -14.41 -6.79 -6.87
N LEU A 465 -15.29 -6.90 -5.90
CA LEU A 465 -16.55 -6.21 -5.81
C LEU A 465 -16.42 -5.01 -4.87
N GLU A 466 -15.29 -4.29 -4.91
CA GLU A 466 -15.07 -2.97 -4.28
C GLU A 466 -15.56 -2.85 -2.81
N LEU A 467 -15.61 -3.95 -2.05
CA LEU A 467 -16.06 -3.91 -0.65
C LEU A 467 -15.06 -3.16 0.25
N GLY A 468 -13.78 -3.24 -0.11
CA GLY A 468 -12.65 -2.68 0.61
C GLY A 468 -11.57 -3.74 0.80
N LEU A 469 -10.82 -3.61 1.90
CA LEU A 469 -9.81 -4.58 2.31
C LEU A 469 -10.47 -5.79 2.99
N VAL A 470 -10.16 -6.98 2.47
CA VAL A 470 -10.72 -8.24 2.95
C VAL A 470 -9.63 -9.29 3.14
N ILE A 471 -9.94 -10.27 3.98
CA ILE A 471 -9.28 -11.58 3.99
C ILE A 471 -10.31 -12.64 3.62
N THR A 472 -9.87 -13.72 2.98
CA THR A 472 -10.75 -14.82 2.57
C THR A 472 -10.30 -16.09 3.27
N GLY A 473 -11.26 -16.76 3.92
CA GLY A 473 -11.06 -18.12 4.40
C GLY A 473 -11.29 -19.07 3.22
N THR A 474 -10.35 -19.99 2.98
CA THR A 474 -10.35 -20.85 1.81
C THR A 474 -10.38 -22.32 2.20
N LEU A 475 -11.09 -23.12 1.41
CA LEU A 475 -11.15 -24.57 1.59
C LEU A 475 -11.27 -25.28 0.23
N PRO A 476 -10.40 -26.25 -0.08
CA PRO A 476 -10.50 -26.99 -1.34
C PRO A 476 -11.71 -27.93 -1.35
N VAL A 477 -12.30 -28.11 -2.53
CA VAL A 477 -13.38 -29.06 -2.79
C VAL A 477 -12.84 -30.18 -3.67
N PHE A 478 -12.95 -31.43 -3.20
CA PHE A 478 -12.34 -32.56 -3.88
C PHE A 478 -13.32 -33.29 -4.80
N ASN A 479 -12.81 -33.79 -5.94
CA ASN A 479 -13.61 -34.66 -6.80
C ASN A 479 -13.59 -36.09 -6.25
N LYS A 480 -14.69 -36.51 -5.61
CA LYS A 480 -14.83 -37.85 -5.00
C LYS A 480 -15.42 -38.91 -5.93
N THR A 481 -15.61 -38.59 -7.21
CA THR A 481 -16.05 -39.58 -8.19
C THR A 481 -14.98 -40.65 -8.40
N LYS A 482 -15.44 -41.90 -8.56
CA LYS A 482 -14.59 -43.06 -8.82
C LYS A 482 -14.79 -43.52 -10.26
N TYR A 483 -13.71 -43.77 -10.97
CA TYR A 483 -13.73 -44.40 -12.28
C TYR A 483 -13.09 -45.78 -12.22
N LYS A 484 -13.48 -46.65 -13.16
CA LYS A 484 -12.85 -47.97 -13.30
C LYS A 484 -11.79 -47.88 -14.37
N ASP A 485 -10.56 -48.21 -13.99
CA ASP A 485 -9.44 -48.31 -14.91
C ASP A 485 -9.59 -49.51 -15.87
N GLU A 486 -8.78 -49.59 -16.93
CA GLU A 486 -8.74 -50.71 -17.90
C GLU A 486 -8.52 -52.07 -17.20
N SER A 487 -7.89 -52.05 -16.02
CA SER A 487 -7.64 -53.20 -15.14
C SER A 487 -8.84 -53.59 -14.24
N GLY A 488 -9.92 -52.81 -14.25
CA GLY A 488 -11.11 -53.02 -13.43
C GLY A 488 -10.99 -52.54 -11.97
N LEU A 489 -9.86 -51.93 -11.59
CA LEU A 489 -9.67 -51.27 -10.30
C LEU A 489 -10.42 -49.93 -10.26
N GLU A 490 -11.09 -49.66 -9.15
CA GLU A 490 -11.73 -48.37 -8.90
C GLU A 490 -10.68 -47.35 -8.43
N ILE A 491 -10.35 -46.40 -9.29
CA ILE A 491 -9.42 -45.29 -8.99
C ILE A 491 -10.26 -44.04 -8.66
N GLN A 492 -9.86 -43.35 -7.61
CA GLN A 492 -10.46 -42.07 -7.22
C GLN A 492 -9.83 -40.94 -8.05
N ASN A 493 -10.65 -39.98 -8.48
CA ASN A 493 -10.14 -38.78 -9.14
C ASN A 493 -9.22 -37.98 -8.20
N GLN A 494 -8.07 -37.56 -8.72
CA GLN A 494 -7.01 -36.88 -7.95
C GLN A 494 -7.02 -35.36 -8.15
N LEU A 495 -8.07 -34.81 -8.74
CA LEU A 495 -8.20 -33.38 -9.02
C LEU A 495 -9.16 -32.70 -8.04
N ILE A 496 -8.92 -31.41 -7.79
CA ILE A 496 -9.87 -30.55 -7.11
C ILE A 496 -11.00 -30.15 -8.07
N LEU A 497 -12.22 -30.00 -7.57
CA LEU A 497 -13.31 -29.37 -8.32
C LEU A 497 -13.13 -27.84 -8.35
N GLY A 498 -12.52 -27.32 -7.29
CA GLY A 498 -12.38 -25.89 -7.08
C GLY A 498 -12.06 -25.56 -5.63
N VAL A 499 -12.16 -24.27 -5.29
CA VAL A 499 -11.92 -23.74 -3.96
C VAL A 499 -13.14 -22.92 -3.53
N MET A 500 -13.61 -23.16 -2.31
CA MET A 500 -14.62 -22.34 -1.66
C MET A 500 -13.95 -21.19 -0.90
N GLY A 501 -14.54 -20.01 -0.96
CA GLY A 501 -14.08 -18.80 -0.29
C GLY A 501 -15.22 -18.10 0.46
N ILE A 502 -14.94 -17.61 1.67
CA ILE A 502 -15.81 -16.68 2.40
C ILE A 502 -14.98 -15.48 2.84
N ASP A 503 -15.47 -14.29 2.52
CA ASP A 503 -14.79 -13.04 2.85
C ASP A 503 -15.11 -12.56 4.26
N VAL A 504 -14.11 -11.96 4.89
CA VAL A 504 -14.20 -11.19 6.13
C VAL A 504 -13.59 -9.82 5.87
N SER A 505 -14.40 -8.77 6.06
CA SER A 505 -13.92 -7.39 5.92
C SER A 505 -13.06 -7.00 7.12
N LEU A 506 -11.99 -6.24 6.88
CA LEU A 506 -11.22 -5.67 7.98
C LEU A 506 -12.05 -4.73 8.85
N ASP A 507 -13.10 -4.12 8.31
CA ASP A 507 -14.00 -3.27 9.10
C ASP A 507 -14.81 -4.08 10.13
N ASP A 508 -15.12 -5.35 9.85
CA ASP A 508 -15.76 -6.24 10.82
C ASP A 508 -14.80 -6.61 11.95
N ILE A 509 -13.51 -6.81 11.64
CA ILE A 509 -12.45 -7.06 12.64
C ILE A 509 -12.20 -5.81 13.49
N LYS A 510 -12.19 -4.61 12.88
CA LYS A 510 -12.08 -3.33 13.60
C LYS A 510 -13.23 -3.13 14.60
N LYS A 511 -14.45 -3.56 14.27
CA LYS A 511 -15.59 -3.50 15.20
C LYS A 511 -15.41 -4.37 16.45
N LEU A 512 -14.61 -5.44 16.37
CA LEU A 512 -14.28 -6.30 17.50
C LEU A 512 -13.15 -5.77 18.38
N THR A 513 -12.44 -4.73 17.93
CA THR A 513 -11.29 -4.10 18.60
C THR A 513 -11.63 -2.66 18.98
N PRO A 514 -12.40 -2.45 20.08
CA PRO A 514 -12.89 -1.12 20.44
C PRO A 514 -11.74 -0.18 20.82
N ARG A 515 -11.62 0.94 20.11
CA ARG A 515 -10.58 1.97 20.32
C ARG A 515 -10.97 3.11 21.25
N PHE A 516 -12.26 3.27 21.56
CA PHE A 516 -12.77 4.47 22.23
C PHE A 516 -12.45 4.55 23.73
N THR A 517 -12.03 3.46 24.36
CA THR A 517 -11.63 3.45 25.78
C THR A 517 -10.12 3.59 25.96
N ILE A 518 -9.32 3.20 24.97
CA ILE A 518 -7.85 3.23 25.01
C ILE A 518 -7.25 4.58 24.57
N GLY A 519 -8.07 5.47 24.00
CA GLY A 519 -7.65 6.78 23.52
C GLY A 519 -7.02 6.77 22.12
N PRO A 520 -6.61 7.94 21.60
CA PRO A 520 -6.16 8.11 20.20
C PRO A 520 -4.77 7.53 19.91
N ASN A 521 -3.93 7.46 20.94
CA ASN A 521 -2.56 6.97 20.84
C ASN A 521 -2.48 5.47 21.11
N GLY A 522 -3.52 4.87 21.69
CA GLY A 522 -3.63 3.43 21.83
C GLY A 522 -4.25 2.79 20.59
N TYR A 523 -3.73 1.65 20.15
CA TYR A 523 -4.27 0.93 18.99
C TYR A 523 -3.98 -0.56 19.07
N TYR A 524 -4.87 -1.34 18.44
CA TYR A 524 -4.63 -2.75 18.18
C TYR A 524 -3.88 -2.92 16.87
N PHE A 525 -3.00 -3.91 16.83
CA PHE A 525 -2.47 -4.42 15.57
C PHE A 525 -2.46 -5.94 15.59
N ALA A 526 -2.61 -6.54 14.42
CA ALA A 526 -2.57 -7.99 14.26
C ALA A 526 -1.53 -8.36 13.22
N ILE A 527 -0.79 -9.43 13.45
CA ILE A 527 0.24 -9.92 12.53
C ILE A 527 0.03 -11.37 12.15
N ASP A 528 0.49 -11.69 10.96
CA ASP A 528 0.54 -13.01 10.37
C ASP A 528 1.86 -13.71 10.73
N PRO A 529 1.98 -15.05 10.57
CA PRO A 529 3.25 -15.76 10.82
C PRO A 529 4.40 -15.35 9.87
N ASN A 530 4.07 -14.65 8.78
CA ASN A 530 5.03 -14.00 7.88
C ASN A 530 5.47 -12.60 8.37
N GLY A 531 4.83 -12.04 9.40
CA GLY A 531 5.07 -10.70 9.95
C GLY A 531 4.29 -9.58 9.27
N TYR A 532 3.43 -9.90 8.30
CA TYR A 532 2.54 -8.92 7.67
C TYR A 532 1.46 -8.46 8.63
N VAL A 533 1.08 -7.18 8.55
CA VAL A 533 0.01 -6.63 9.39
C VAL A 533 -1.35 -6.88 8.76
N LEU A 534 -2.22 -7.55 9.50
CA LEU A 534 -3.64 -7.73 9.18
C LEU A 534 -4.45 -6.48 9.57
N LEU A 535 -4.13 -5.92 10.73
CA LEU A 535 -4.77 -4.73 11.30
C LEU A 535 -3.67 -3.77 11.73
N HIS A 536 -3.69 -2.53 11.23
CA HIS A 536 -2.82 -1.46 11.72
C HIS A 536 -3.37 -0.09 11.30
N PRO A 537 -3.23 0.99 12.10
CA PRO A 537 -3.67 2.33 11.71
C PRO A 537 -3.03 2.85 10.41
N ASN A 538 -1.76 2.47 10.15
CA ASN A 538 -1.00 2.85 8.95
C ASN A 538 -1.27 1.93 7.74
N LEU A 539 -2.15 0.92 7.85
CA LEU A 539 -2.54 0.08 6.71
C LEU A 539 -3.63 0.80 5.90
N GLN A 540 -3.25 1.73 5.03
CA GLN A 540 -4.15 2.55 4.22
C GLN A 540 -3.66 2.66 2.77
N PRO A 541 -3.95 1.66 1.92
CA PRO A 541 -3.51 1.69 0.53
C PRO A 541 -4.23 2.80 -0.24
N LYS A 542 -3.47 3.79 -0.74
CA LYS A 542 -4.00 4.95 -1.46
C LYS A 542 -4.53 4.60 -2.86
N ASN A 543 -3.95 3.60 -3.53
CA ASN A 543 -4.43 3.02 -4.81
C ASN A 543 -3.93 1.56 -4.97
N PRO A 544 -4.61 0.56 -4.39
CA PRO A 544 -4.18 -0.84 -4.52
C PRO A 544 -4.50 -1.40 -5.91
N LYS A 545 -3.54 -2.11 -6.53
CA LYS A 545 -3.82 -2.94 -7.70
C LYS A 545 -4.63 -4.15 -7.26
N PHE A 546 -5.78 -4.34 -7.90
CA PHE A 546 -6.71 -5.42 -7.57
C PHE A 546 -6.15 -6.85 -7.75
N GLN A 547 -5.00 -7.04 -8.39
CA GLN A 547 -4.37 -8.36 -8.58
C GLN A 547 -3.33 -8.70 -7.50
N GLU A 548 -2.78 -7.70 -6.82
CA GLU A 548 -1.70 -7.88 -5.85
C GLU A 548 -2.25 -7.79 -4.42
N PRO A 549 -1.81 -8.65 -3.50
CA PRO A 549 -2.15 -8.51 -2.10
C PRO A 549 -1.47 -7.26 -1.52
N VAL A 550 -2.08 -6.69 -0.48
CA VAL A 550 -1.56 -5.52 0.25
C VAL A 550 -0.72 -6.04 1.42
N THR A 551 0.52 -6.43 1.13
CA THR A 551 1.45 -6.98 2.13
C THR A 551 2.37 -5.90 2.70
N LEU A 552 1.93 -5.27 3.80
CA LEU A 552 2.75 -4.36 4.61
C LEU A 552 3.28 -5.14 5.82
N ASP A 553 4.59 -5.07 6.09
CA ASP A 553 5.20 -5.67 7.29
C ASP A 553 5.04 -4.74 8.50
N PHE A 554 5.00 -5.29 9.71
CA PHE A 554 4.99 -4.51 10.95
C PHE A 554 6.19 -3.55 11.05
N LEU A 555 7.37 -4.00 10.65
CA LEU A 555 8.60 -3.18 10.67
C LEU A 555 8.64 -2.10 9.58
N ASP A 556 7.72 -2.16 8.61
CA ASP A 556 7.54 -1.13 7.59
C ASP A 556 6.38 -0.19 7.95
N ALA A 557 5.38 -0.69 8.69
CA ALA A 557 4.26 0.09 9.19
C ALA A 557 4.66 1.03 10.33
N GLU A 558 5.64 0.65 11.14
CA GLU A 558 6.20 1.46 12.22
C GLU A 558 7.71 1.70 12.02
N LEU A 559 8.27 2.66 12.76
CA LEU A 559 9.71 2.85 12.82
C LEU A 559 10.40 1.63 13.42
N GLU A 560 11.33 1.04 12.67
CA GLU A 560 12.11 -0.15 13.04
C GLU A 560 12.98 0.12 14.28
N ASN A 561 13.00 -0.86 15.19
CA ASN A 561 13.82 -0.87 16.40
C ASN A 561 14.18 -2.33 16.72
N ASP A 562 15.39 -2.59 17.21
CA ASP A 562 15.87 -3.91 17.61
C ASP A 562 14.91 -4.62 18.60
N ILE A 563 14.28 -3.88 19.52
CA ILE A 563 13.31 -4.45 20.46
C ILE A 563 12.00 -4.81 19.73
N LYS A 564 11.54 -3.97 18.79
CA LYS A 564 10.36 -4.29 17.97
C LYS A 564 10.57 -5.52 17.08
N VAL A 565 11.81 -5.76 16.61
CA VAL A 565 12.17 -6.99 15.90
C VAL A 565 12.02 -8.21 16.82
N GLN A 566 12.38 -8.08 18.11
CA GLN A 566 12.19 -9.14 19.10
C GLN A 566 10.70 -9.39 19.39
N ILE A 567 9.92 -8.33 19.62
CA ILE A 567 8.45 -8.42 19.82
C ILE A 567 7.80 -9.14 18.63
N ARG A 568 8.11 -8.69 17.40
CA ARG A 568 7.63 -9.33 16.16
C ARG A 568 7.97 -10.81 16.12
N ARG A 569 9.19 -11.19 16.49
CA ARG A 569 9.61 -12.60 16.52
C ARG A 569 8.82 -13.41 17.55
N MET A 570 8.65 -12.89 18.77
CA MET A 570 7.90 -13.59 19.83
C MET A 570 6.43 -13.78 19.44
N MET A 571 5.82 -12.78 18.81
CA MET A 571 4.45 -12.84 18.29
C MET A 571 4.30 -13.87 17.15
N ILE A 572 5.26 -13.92 16.21
CA ILE A 572 5.28 -14.93 15.13
C ILE A 572 5.39 -16.35 15.70
N ASP A 573 6.19 -16.52 16.76
CA ASP A 573 6.34 -17.81 17.43
C ASP A 573 5.12 -18.17 18.32
N GLY A 574 4.14 -17.27 18.47
CA GLY A 574 2.90 -17.48 19.23
C GLY A 574 3.02 -17.34 20.75
N ASN A 575 4.12 -16.74 21.25
CA ASN A 575 4.32 -16.57 22.69
C ASN A 575 3.66 -15.28 23.18
N PRO A 576 2.77 -15.32 24.20
CA PRO A 576 2.22 -14.10 24.79
C PRO A 576 3.29 -13.34 25.61
N GLY A 577 3.16 -12.03 25.68
CA GLY A 577 4.12 -11.19 26.39
C GLY A 577 3.69 -9.73 26.50
N GLU A 578 4.42 -9.00 27.32
CA GLU A 578 4.27 -7.57 27.53
C GLU A 578 5.66 -6.92 27.62
N GLU A 579 5.85 -5.79 26.94
CA GLU A 579 7.11 -5.06 26.95
C GLU A 579 6.89 -3.56 26.80
N THR A 580 7.49 -2.77 27.70
CA THR A 580 7.44 -1.30 27.66
C THR A 580 8.74 -0.75 27.07
N ILE A 581 8.61 0.07 26.04
CA ILE A 581 9.72 0.65 25.30
C ILE A 581 9.54 2.15 25.04
N GLU A 582 10.63 2.90 25.14
CA GLU A 582 10.69 4.26 24.62
C GLU A 582 10.96 4.21 23.12
N THR A 583 10.03 4.71 22.31
CA THR A 583 10.12 4.63 20.85
C THR A 583 9.77 5.94 20.17
N LEU A 584 10.29 6.07 18.96
CA LEU A 584 9.92 7.14 18.04
C LEU A 584 8.58 6.79 17.39
N VAL A 585 7.63 7.71 17.48
CA VAL A 585 6.30 7.61 16.89
C VAL A 585 6.21 8.63 15.77
N LYS A 586 5.96 8.14 14.55
CA LYS A 586 5.72 8.97 13.38
C LYS A 586 4.31 9.56 13.45
N THR A 587 4.18 10.84 13.13
CA THR A 587 2.88 11.53 13.15
C THR A 587 2.03 11.21 11.92
N GLN A 588 0.71 11.37 12.05
CA GLN A 588 -0.25 11.06 10.99
C GLN A 588 -0.06 11.92 9.73
N ASP A 589 0.44 13.14 9.89
CA ASP A 589 0.78 14.05 8.80
C ASP A 589 2.20 13.86 8.24
N GLU A 590 2.93 12.87 8.78
CA GLU A 590 4.24 12.41 8.30
C GLU A 590 5.35 13.48 8.32
N ARG A 591 5.14 14.58 9.05
CA ARG A 591 6.08 15.71 9.17
C ARG A 591 6.96 15.65 10.41
N TYR A 592 6.50 14.99 11.47
CA TYR A 592 7.17 15.00 12.76
C TYR A 592 7.39 13.58 13.27
N ILE A 593 8.33 13.47 14.20
CA ILE A 593 8.58 12.27 14.99
C ILE A 593 8.63 12.71 16.45
N ASP A 594 7.80 12.10 17.29
CA ASP A 594 7.76 12.35 18.72
C ASP A 594 8.31 11.13 19.49
N ARG A 595 8.99 11.36 20.61
CA ARG A 595 9.40 10.27 21.53
C ARG A 595 8.24 9.96 22.47
N GLY A 596 7.86 8.69 22.54
CA GLY A 596 6.80 8.23 23.42
C GLY A 596 7.15 6.89 24.08
N GLU A 597 6.81 6.78 25.36
CA GLU A 597 6.85 5.51 26.08
C GLU A 597 5.58 4.71 25.76
N ARG A 598 5.77 3.49 25.25
CA ARG A 598 4.71 2.62 24.75
C ARG A 598 4.83 1.24 25.37
N THR A 599 3.74 0.74 25.92
CA THR A 599 3.61 -0.64 26.39
C THR A 599 2.94 -1.46 25.30
N TYR A 600 3.63 -2.49 24.83
CA TYR A 600 3.13 -3.46 23.87
C TYR A 600 2.73 -4.71 24.62
N THR A 601 1.47 -5.14 24.47
CA THR A 601 0.96 -6.39 25.05
C THR A 601 0.40 -7.24 23.93
N TRP A 602 0.75 -8.52 23.86
CA TRP A 602 0.34 -9.39 22.76
C TRP A 602 -0.04 -10.81 23.20
N ALA A 603 -0.94 -11.42 22.43
CA ALA A 603 -1.38 -12.80 22.60
C ALA A 603 -1.69 -13.45 21.25
N GLN A 604 -1.73 -14.78 21.22
CA GLN A 604 -2.14 -15.53 20.04
C GLN A 604 -3.68 -15.59 19.94
N VAL A 605 -4.20 -15.49 18.71
CA VAL A 605 -5.61 -15.79 18.42
C VAL A 605 -5.74 -17.30 18.25
N ASN A 606 -6.30 -17.98 19.24
CA ASN A 606 -6.49 -19.42 19.19
C ASN A 606 -7.34 -19.82 17.97
N GLY A 607 -7.01 -20.97 17.35
CA GLY A 607 -7.71 -21.45 16.16
C GLY A 607 -7.26 -20.82 14.84
N THR A 608 -6.34 -19.85 14.87
CA THR A 608 -5.66 -19.32 13.68
C THR A 608 -4.17 -19.08 13.94
N ASP A 609 -3.43 -18.72 12.89
CA ASP A 609 -2.00 -18.40 12.98
C ASP A 609 -1.75 -16.91 13.30
N TYR A 610 -2.80 -16.13 13.55
CA TYR A 610 -2.70 -14.71 13.83
C TYR A 610 -2.30 -14.44 15.29
N SER A 611 -1.49 -13.40 15.49
CA SER A 611 -1.24 -12.82 16.82
C SER A 611 -1.77 -11.41 16.88
N LEU A 612 -2.48 -11.08 17.96
CA LEU A 612 -3.05 -9.77 18.23
C LEU A 612 -2.23 -9.07 19.32
N ALA A 613 -1.95 -7.81 19.11
CA ALA A 613 -1.30 -6.94 20.08
C ALA A 613 -2.09 -5.64 20.29
N LEU A 614 -1.85 -5.02 21.43
CA LEU A 614 -2.35 -3.72 21.83
C LEU A 614 -1.17 -2.87 22.26
N VAL A 615 -1.10 -1.66 21.72
CA VAL A 615 -0.15 -0.63 22.12
C VAL A 615 -0.91 0.38 22.98
N LEU A 616 -0.41 0.65 24.19
CA LEU A 616 -0.93 1.70 25.06
C LEU A 616 0.20 2.63 25.51
N PRO A 617 0.01 3.96 25.48
CA PRO A 617 0.84 4.85 26.27
C PRO A 617 0.51 4.73 27.77
N THR A 618 1.49 5.01 28.63
CA THR A 618 1.36 4.90 30.10
C THR A 618 0.20 5.73 30.69
N TYR A 619 -0.13 6.87 30.08
CA TYR A 619 -1.23 7.73 30.54
C TYR A 619 -2.63 7.27 30.09
N SER A 620 -2.75 6.21 29.27
CA SER A 620 -4.05 5.68 28.82
C SER A 620 -4.45 4.36 29.49
N GLU A 621 -3.74 3.95 30.55
CA GLU A 621 -4.12 2.83 31.41
C GLU A 621 -5.46 3.07 32.11
N HIS A 622 -5.95 4.31 32.11
CA HIS A 622 -7.23 4.68 32.68
C HIS A 622 -8.07 5.52 31.71
N TYR A 623 -9.39 5.43 31.83
CA TYR A 623 -10.32 6.19 31.00
C TYR A 623 -11.52 6.68 31.81
N ILE A 624 -12.23 7.66 31.25
CA ILE A 624 -13.41 8.27 31.87
C ILE A 624 -14.68 7.62 31.33
N GLN A 625 -15.46 7.04 32.24
CA GLN A 625 -16.77 6.48 31.96
C GLN A 625 -17.88 7.43 32.46
N ALA A 626 -18.76 7.86 31.56
CA ALA A 626 -19.80 8.83 31.89
C ALA A 626 -20.99 8.18 32.64
N LYS A 627 -21.45 8.80 33.73
CA LYS A 627 -22.58 8.37 34.56
C LYS A 627 -23.73 9.39 34.48
N LEU A 628 -24.33 9.51 33.31
CA LEU A 628 -25.45 10.42 33.06
C LEU A 628 -26.79 9.68 33.17
N GLY A 629 -27.75 10.24 33.94
CA GLY A 629 -29.15 9.82 33.89
C GLY A 629 -29.87 10.36 32.64
N ASP A 630 -30.97 9.73 32.22
CA ASP A 630 -31.64 10.05 30.96
C ASP A 630 -32.17 11.50 30.87
N THR A 631 -32.61 12.08 31.98
CA THR A 631 -33.05 13.48 32.05
C THR A 631 -31.89 14.48 31.84
N ILE A 632 -30.70 14.15 32.35
CA ILE A 632 -29.50 14.97 32.21
C ILE A 632 -28.97 14.88 30.78
N ARG A 633 -29.02 13.69 30.16
CA ARG A 633 -28.63 13.48 28.75
C ARG A 633 -29.44 14.37 27.81
N GLN A 634 -30.76 14.36 27.93
CA GLN A 634 -31.63 15.18 27.09
C GLN A 634 -31.39 16.68 27.30
N ALA A 635 -31.25 17.11 28.56
CA ALA A 635 -30.98 18.52 28.87
C ALA A 635 -29.63 19.00 28.32
N MET A 636 -28.59 18.18 28.38
CA MET A 636 -27.27 18.52 27.83
C MET A 636 -27.28 18.56 26.30
N ALA A 637 -27.93 17.59 25.65
CA ALA A 637 -28.03 17.56 24.19
C ALA A 637 -28.76 18.80 23.65
N MET A 638 -29.94 19.11 24.21
CA MET A 638 -30.77 20.24 23.77
C MET A 638 -30.10 21.61 23.97
N ASN A 639 -29.34 21.77 25.05
CA ASN A 639 -28.78 23.08 25.41
C ASN A 639 -27.40 23.37 24.79
N THR A 640 -26.68 22.35 24.28
CA THR A 640 -25.25 22.52 23.93
C THR A 640 -24.88 22.16 22.50
N LEU A 641 -25.63 21.29 21.81
CA LEU A 641 -25.25 20.75 20.49
C LEU A 641 -26.08 21.32 19.33
N GLN A 642 -26.91 22.34 19.57
CA GLN A 642 -27.71 22.98 18.53
C GLN A 642 -26.88 23.97 17.70
N VAL A 643 -27.13 23.99 16.39
CA VAL A 643 -26.48 24.92 15.45
C VAL A 643 -26.78 26.38 15.79
N GLU A 644 -27.97 26.66 16.35
CA GLU A 644 -28.38 28.00 16.79
C GLU A 644 -27.49 28.54 17.93
N MET A 645 -26.92 27.64 18.74
CA MET A 645 -26.06 28.00 19.86
C MET A 645 -24.61 28.30 19.45
N PHE A 646 -24.24 28.19 18.16
CA PHE A 646 -22.86 28.41 17.70
C PHE A 646 -22.39 29.85 17.89
N ASP A 647 -23.31 30.82 17.90
CA ASP A 647 -22.96 32.22 18.16
C ASP A 647 -22.58 32.44 19.63
N GLU A 648 -23.12 31.64 20.55
CA GLU A 648 -22.85 31.74 21.99
C GLU A 648 -21.74 30.80 22.47
N LEU A 649 -21.74 29.55 22.00
CA LEU A 649 -20.87 28.46 22.43
C LEU A 649 -19.72 28.17 21.45
N GLY A 650 -19.63 28.88 20.33
CA GLY A 650 -18.66 28.63 19.28
C GLY A 650 -19.08 27.51 18.33
N TYR A 651 -18.37 27.42 17.21
CA TYR A 651 -18.64 26.40 16.20
C TYR A 651 -18.25 25.02 16.72
N THR A 652 -19.22 24.10 16.78
CA THR A 652 -19.01 22.75 17.36
C THR A 652 -18.97 21.70 16.26
N PHE A 653 -17.85 20.98 16.18
CA PHE A 653 -17.70 19.76 15.38
C PHE A 653 -17.96 18.53 16.24
N ILE A 654 -18.62 17.54 15.64
CA ILE A 654 -18.80 16.20 16.19
C ILE A 654 -18.01 15.19 15.34
N ALA A 655 -17.40 14.22 15.99
CA ALA A 655 -16.67 13.15 15.34
C ALA A 655 -17.65 12.14 14.70
N PRO A 656 -17.48 11.77 13.41
CA PRO A 656 -18.36 10.81 12.73
C PRO A 656 -18.06 9.38 13.20
N ARG A 657 -18.69 8.99 14.31
CA ARG A 657 -18.60 7.65 14.91
C ARG A 657 -19.92 6.90 14.72
N GLU A 658 -19.87 5.57 14.74
CA GLU A 658 -21.07 4.71 14.72
C GLU A 658 -21.79 4.76 16.09
N TYR A 659 -22.40 5.91 16.43
CA TYR A 659 -23.14 6.10 17.69
C TYR A 659 -24.36 5.15 17.76
N CYS A 660 -25.06 5.01 16.63
CA CYS A 660 -26.27 4.21 16.47
C CYS A 660 -26.32 3.64 15.04
N LYS A 661 -26.86 2.43 14.85
CA LYS A 661 -26.89 1.72 13.56
C LYS A 661 -27.70 2.42 12.45
N GLY A 662 -28.60 3.36 12.79
CA GLY A 662 -29.41 4.12 11.83
C GLY A 662 -28.81 5.45 11.38
N LEU A 663 -27.74 5.93 12.01
CA LEU A 663 -27.08 7.19 11.68
C LEU A 663 -26.07 6.96 10.56
N LYS A 664 -26.18 7.69 9.44
CA LYS A 664 -25.25 7.57 8.32
C LYS A 664 -24.10 8.54 8.47
N ASP A 665 -22.88 8.05 8.28
CA ASP A 665 -21.71 8.90 8.12
C ASP A 665 -21.87 9.73 6.84
N LYS A 666 -21.66 11.03 6.96
CA LYS A 666 -21.71 11.99 5.86
C LYS A 666 -20.46 12.85 5.91
N ASP A 667 -19.93 13.17 4.72
CA ASP A 667 -18.74 14.03 4.59
C ASP A 667 -18.97 15.45 5.16
N ASN A 668 -20.23 15.90 5.19
CA ASN A 668 -20.58 17.20 5.77
C ASN A 668 -20.97 17.07 7.25
N ASN A 669 -20.08 17.54 8.13
CA ASN A 669 -20.28 17.44 9.58
C ASN A 669 -21.50 18.23 10.10
N THR A 670 -21.85 19.37 9.48
CA THR A 670 -23.02 20.13 9.93
C THR A 670 -24.30 19.32 9.71
N GLN A 671 -24.39 18.59 8.60
CA GLN A 671 -25.52 17.73 8.31
C GLN A 671 -25.55 16.52 9.25
N PHE A 672 -24.39 15.93 9.52
CA PHE A 672 -24.26 14.83 10.47
C PHE A 672 -24.71 15.23 11.88
N LEU A 673 -24.33 16.42 12.35
CA LEU A 673 -24.78 16.96 13.64
C LEU A 673 -26.30 17.17 13.69
N LEU A 674 -26.92 17.67 12.61
CA LEU A 674 -28.38 17.83 12.55
C LEU A 674 -29.11 16.48 12.58
N ASP A 675 -28.60 15.50 11.84
CA ASP A 675 -29.15 14.14 11.83
C ASP A 675 -29.00 13.49 13.23
N PHE A 676 -27.86 13.71 13.90
CA PHE A 676 -27.60 13.23 15.26
C PHE A 676 -28.56 13.85 16.29
N ASN A 677 -28.74 15.17 16.25
CA ASN A 677 -29.68 15.86 17.15
C ASN A 677 -31.12 15.40 16.90
N GLN A 678 -31.54 15.30 15.64
CA GLN A 678 -32.87 14.78 15.29
C GLN A 678 -33.06 13.33 15.77
N PHE A 679 -32.00 12.52 15.75
CA PHE A 679 -32.03 11.15 16.23
C PHE A 679 -32.23 11.10 17.75
N ILE A 680 -31.49 11.90 18.51
CA ILE A 680 -31.66 12.00 19.98
C ILE A 680 -33.07 12.52 20.35
N ASP A 681 -33.61 13.48 19.60
CA ASP A 681 -34.94 14.05 19.86
C ASP A 681 -36.07 13.04 19.58
N ARG A 682 -35.90 12.13 18.61
CA ARG A 682 -36.92 11.14 18.21
C ARG A 682 -36.91 9.87 19.05
N ASN A 683 -35.74 9.38 19.48
CA ASN A 683 -35.57 8.01 19.91
C ASN A 683 -35.17 7.89 21.39
N THR A 684 -36.14 7.52 22.24
CA THR A 684 -35.86 7.00 23.59
C THR A 684 -36.02 5.48 23.74
N LEU A 685 -36.52 4.70 22.75
CA LEU A 685 -36.92 3.30 23.04
C LEU A 685 -36.76 2.19 21.96
N GLU A 686 -36.36 2.42 20.70
CA GLU A 686 -36.48 1.33 19.67
C GLU A 686 -35.22 0.91 18.88
N GLU A 687 -34.11 1.65 18.86
CA GLU A 687 -32.88 1.22 18.15
C GLU A 687 -31.67 1.00 19.08
N PRO A 688 -30.80 -0.01 18.82
CA PRO A 688 -29.64 -0.30 19.64
C PRO A 688 -28.51 0.72 19.40
N CYS A 689 -28.47 1.76 20.23
CA CYS A 689 -27.37 2.72 20.30
C CYS A 689 -26.30 2.31 21.32
N ASN A 690 -25.06 2.73 21.08
CA ASN A 690 -24.00 2.59 22.08
C ASN A 690 -24.10 3.69 23.13
N VAL A 691 -24.77 3.36 24.24
CA VAL A 691 -25.08 4.30 25.34
C VAL A 691 -23.82 4.90 25.96
N THR A 692 -22.71 4.15 26.06
CA THR A 692 -21.49 4.63 26.69
C THR A 692 -20.84 5.75 25.87
N LEU A 693 -20.75 5.54 24.55
CA LEU A 693 -20.16 6.48 23.61
C LEU A 693 -20.98 7.78 23.52
N VAL A 694 -22.30 7.67 23.38
CA VAL A 694 -23.20 8.85 23.37
C VAL A 694 -23.14 9.60 24.71
N SER A 695 -23.08 8.89 25.84
CA SER A 695 -22.98 9.54 27.16
C SER A 695 -21.67 10.29 27.34
N ARG A 696 -20.56 9.73 26.85
CA ARG A 696 -19.25 10.36 26.88
C ARG A 696 -19.23 11.65 26.06
N LEU A 697 -19.80 11.62 24.85
CA LEU A 697 -19.94 12.79 23.99
C LEU A 697 -20.73 13.91 24.70
N LEU A 698 -21.90 13.58 25.29
CA LEU A 698 -22.75 14.56 25.94
C LEU A 698 -22.12 15.17 27.20
N LEU A 699 -21.38 14.37 27.97
CA LEU A 699 -20.59 14.85 29.10
C LEU A 699 -19.59 15.91 28.64
N ASP A 700 -18.79 15.57 27.62
CA ASP A 700 -17.76 16.46 27.09
C ASP A 700 -18.39 17.73 26.47
N ALA A 701 -19.58 17.64 25.88
CA ALA A 701 -20.34 18.78 25.37
C ALA A 701 -20.70 19.79 26.46
N GLY A 702 -21.09 19.29 27.64
CA GLY A 702 -21.41 20.09 28.81
C GLY A 702 -20.17 20.78 29.38
N LEU A 703 -19.09 20.03 29.60
CA LEU A 703 -17.85 20.55 30.21
C LEU A 703 -17.19 21.62 29.32
N THR A 704 -17.14 21.37 28.01
CA THR A 704 -16.60 22.35 27.06
C THR A 704 -17.50 23.59 26.94
N ALA A 705 -18.77 23.54 27.34
CA ALA A 705 -19.68 24.69 27.22
C ALA A 705 -19.38 25.71 28.33
N ASP A 706 -19.09 25.21 29.52
CA ASP A 706 -18.69 26.03 30.66
C ASP A 706 -17.34 26.73 30.42
N LEU A 707 -16.43 26.08 29.70
CA LEU A 707 -15.17 26.72 29.29
C LEU A 707 -15.39 27.88 28.32
N VAL A 708 -16.28 27.73 27.33
CA VAL A 708 -16.53 28.81 26.35
C VAL A 708 -17.15 30.05 27.01
N LYS A 709 -17.95 29.87 28.07
CA LYS A 709 -18.44 31.00 28.87
C LYS A 709 -17.29 31.84 29.44
N LEU A 710 -16.21 31.20 29.90
CA LEU A 710 -15.01 31.89 30.37
C LEU A 710 -14.27 32.62 29.25
N TRP A 711 -14.17 31.99 28.07
CA TRP A 711 -13.57 32.62 26.89
C TRP A 711 -14.33 33.88 26.44
N LYS A 712 -15.64 33.91 26.61
CA LYS A 712 -16.46 35.10 26.30
C LYS A 712 -16.14 36.29 27.19
N GLU A 713 -15.79 36.04 28.45
CA GLU A 713 -15.41 37.09 29.41
C GLU A 713 -13.99 37.62 29.16
N GLN A 714 -13.13 36.84 28.50
CA GLN A 714 -11.73 37.19 28.24
C GLN A 714 -11.50 37.54 26.76
N THR A 715 -11.29 38.81 26.47
CA THR A 715 -10.82 39.29 25.16
C THR A 715 -9.31 39.56 25.21
N LEU A 716 -8.55 38.85 24.38
CA LEU A 716 -7.09 38.96 24.31
C LEU A 716 -6.68 39.35 22.89
N GLY A 717 -5.80 40.34 22.76
CA GLY A 717 -5.24 40.75 21.47
C GLY A 717 -4.19 39.76 20.97
N GLY A 718 -4.13 39.52 19.66
CA GLY A 718 -3.12 38.65 19.03
C GLY A 718 -3.54 37.20 18.80
N ILE A 719 -4.77 36.81 19.18
CA ILE A 719 -5.33 35.47 18.96
C ILE A 719 -6.41 35.53 17.87
N LEU A 720 -6.35 34.61 16.92
CA LEU A 720 -7.34 34.44 15.85
C LEU A 720 -8.48 33.54 16.28
N ALA A 721 -8.15 32.41 16.91
CA ALA A 721 -9.11 31.39 17.34
C ALA A 721 -8.66 30.72 18.63
N ARG A 722 -9.63 30.20 19.40
CA ARG A 722 -9.42 29.32 20.54
C ARG A 722 -10.17 28.02 20.28
N PHE A 723 -9.59 26.89 20.63
CA PHE A 723 -10.26 25.62 20.43
C PHE A 723 -10.02 24.64 21.58
N VAL A 724 -10.98 23.73 21.75
CA VAL A 724 -10.83 22.54 22.60
C VAL A 724 -11.25 21.34 21.78
N ALA A 725 -10.35 20.36 21.66
CA ALA A 725 -10.64 19.04 21.13
C ALA A 725 -10.68 18.04 22.30
N THR A 726 -11.69 17.18 22.31
CA THR A 726 -11.96 16.24 23.41
C THR A 726 -11.89 14.79 22.94
N ASP A 727 -11.62 13.90 23.87
CA ASP A 727 -11.59 12.45 23.64
C ASP A 727 -12.97 11.89 23.23
N GLY A 728 -14.06 12.49 23.73
CA GLY A 728 -15.43 12.16 23.35
C GLY A 728 -15.80 12.49 21.90
N GLY A 729 -14.94 13.17 21.15
CA GLY A 729 -15.16 13.49 19.74
C GLY A 729 -15.80 14.86 19.50
N ILE A 730 -15.73 15.77 20.47
CA ILE A 730 -16.16 17.17 20.30
C ILE A 730 -14.95 18.04 20.10
N THR A 731 -15.01 18.86 19.04
CA THR A 731 -14.07 19.97 18.83
C THR A 731 -14.86 21.27 18.77
N ARG A 732 -14.57 22.21 19.68
CA ARG A 732 -15.18 23.55 19.67
C ARG A 732 -14.18 24.60 19.27
N VAL A 733 -14.57 25.47 18.35
CA VAL A 733 -13.76 26.60 17.87
C VAL A 733 -14.50 27.92 18.14
N TYR A 734 -13.81 28.86 18.77
CA TYR A 734 -14.33 30.18 19.11
C TYR A 734 -13.42 31.28 18.54
N PRO A 735 -13.95 32.32 17.87
CA PRO A 735 -15.36 32.59 17.56
C PRO A 735 -15.87 31.79 16.34
N ARG A 736 -17.18 31.86 16.06
CA ARG A 736 -17.82 31.14 14.94
C ARG A 736 -17.12 31.32 13.59
N SER A 737 -16.71 32.55 13.25
CA SER A 737 -16.03 32.85 11.98
C SER A 737 -14.75 32.03 11.80
N ALA A 738 -14.00 31.82 12.88
CA ALA A 738 -12.78 31.01 12.84
C ALA A 738 -13.06 29.50 12.74
N GLY A 739 -14.27 29.06 13.11
CA GLY A 739 -14.71 27.67 12.94
C GLY A 739 -15.08 27.32 11.51
N GLU A 740 -15.58 28.28 10.72
CA GLU A 740 -15.87 28.09 9.30
C GLU A 740 -14.58 27.92 8.47
N GLU A 741 -13.49 28.55 8.90
CA GLU A 741 -12.14 28.45 8.31
C GLU A 741 -11.31 27.29 8.91
N TRP A 742 -11.90 26.43 9.74
CA TRP A 742 -11.18 25.34 10.39
C TRP A 742 -10.96 24.16 9.42
N THR A 743 -9.70 23.83 9.16
CA THR A 743 -9.32 22.82 8.16
C THR A 743 -8.98 21.44 8.72
N GLU A 744 -8.89 21.29 10.05
CA GLU A 744 -8.54 20.01 10.66
C GLU A 744 -9.71 19.02 10.62
N ASN A 745 -9.39 17.73 10.69
CA ASN A 745 -10.39 16.67 10.72
C ASN A 745 -11.29 16.79 11.96
N ALA A 746 -12.59 16.54 11.79
CA ALA A 746 -13.54 16.51 12.89
C ALA A 746 -13.35 15.30 13.81
N GLU A 747 -12.83 14.17 13.29
CA GLU A 747 -12.45 13.03 14.13
C GLU A 747 -11.17 13.36 14.89
N THR A 748 -11.29 13.46 16.21
CA THR A 748 -10.18 13.81 17.10
C THR A 748 -9.09 12.74 17.12
N TYR A 749 -9.45 11.47 16.90
CA TYR A 749 -8.50 10.36 16.87
C TYR A 749 -7.68 10.30 15.58
N ASP A 750 -8.07 11.02 14.53
CA ASP A 750 -7.31 11.08 13.27
C ASP A 750 -6.52 12.40 13.15
N SER A 751 -6.68 13.31 14.12
CA SER A 751 -6.02 14.62 14.14
C SER A 751 -4.55 14.52 14.58
N SER A 752 -3.62 14.97 13.74
CA SER A 752 -2.17 14.90 14.05
C SER A 752 -1.81 15.68 15.31
N PHE A 753 -2.21 16.97 15.39
CA PHE A 753 -1.89 17.81 16.54
C PHE A 753 -2.40 17.22 17.87
N TYR A 754 -3.54 16.53 17.86
CA TYR A 754 -4.13 15.93 19.06
C TYR A 754 -3.22 14.82 19.61
N LYS A 755 -2.79 13.88 18.75
CA LYS A 755 -1.87 12.79 19.12
C LYS A 755 -0.53 13.29 19.64
N ARG A 756 0.08 14.23 18.91
CA ARG A 756 1.38 14.85 19.27
C ARG A 756 1.34 15.52 20.63
N THR A 757 0.25 16.22 20.90
CA THR A 757 0.09 17.00 22.13
C THR A 757 -0.13 16.10 23.35
N LEU A 758 -0.63 14.87 23.17
CA LEU A 758 -0.81 13.94 24.28
C LEU A 758 0.49 13.29 24.72
N ASP A 759 1.43 13.03 23.80
CA ASP A 759 2.74 12.48 24.14
C ASP A 759 3.63 13.53 24.84
N ASN A 760 3.46 14.80 24.50
CA ASN A 760 4.26 15.90 25.02
C ASN A 760 3.59 16.63 26.20
N SER A 761 4.35 17.01 27.24
CA SER A 761 3.86 17.85 28.35
C SER A 761 4.06 19.37 28.13
N ILE A 762 4.72 19.73 27.04
CA ILE A 762 5.06 21.10 26.64
C ILE A 762 4.01 21.70 25.69
N TYR A 763 4.09 23.00 25.40
CA TYR A 763 3.26 23.59 24.34
C TYR A 763 3.81 23.19 22.99
N ILE A 764 2.96 22.61 22.15
CA ILE A 764 3.30 22.19 20.80
C ILE A 764 2.82 23.26 19.82
N PHE A 765 3.76 23.79 19.05
CA PHE A 765 3.52 24.69 17.94
C PHE A 765 3.53 23.87 16.66
N THR A 766 2.45 23.95 15.88
CA THR A 766 2.30 23.22 14.61
C THR A 766 2.39 24.20 13.44
N ALA A 767 3.32 23.95 12.52
CA ALA A 767 3.49 24.75 11.33
C ALA A 767 2.31 24.58 10.34
N PRO A 768 1.81 25.68 9.73
CA PRO A 768 0.80 25.61 8.69
C PRO A 768 1.34 24.90 7.44
N TYR A 769 0.46 24.35 6.61
CA TYR A 769 0.88 23.71 5.36
C TYR A 769 1.20 24.74 4.27
N PHE A 770 2.34 24.58 3.61
CA PHE A 770 2.70 25.39 2.44
C PHE A 770 1.91 24.93 1.19
N ASN A 771 1.26 25.87 0.49
CA ASN A 771 0.58 25.67 -0.82
C ASN A 771 -0.61 24.69 -0.92
N LYS A 772 -1.21 24.19 0.17
CA LYS A 772 -2.43 23.34 0.09
C LYS A 772 -3.75 24.12 -0.05
N SER A 773 -3.79 25.37 0.41
CA SER A 773 -4.98 26.24 0.40
C SER A 773 -4.83 27.40 -0.60
N ARG A 774 -5.97 27.92 -1.09
CA ARG A 774 -6.00 29.21 -1.83
C ARG A 774 -5.54 30.40 -0.97
N GLU A 775 -5.53 30.23 0.34
CA GLU A 775 -5.12 31.20 1.34
C GLU A 775 -3.66 30.99 1.74
N SER A 776 -2.95 32.11 1.93
CA SER A 776 -1.55 32.14 2.33
C SER A 776 -1.38 31.69 3.79
N GLY A 777 -0.27 31.01 4.13
CA GLY A 777 0.03 30.59 5.51
C GLY A 777 0.03 31.73 6.55
N TYR A 778 0.08 32.97 6.08
CA TYR A 778 -0.05 34.19 6.87
C TYR A 778 -1.47 34.44 7.39
N GLU A 779 -2.50 34.09 6.61
CA GLU A 779 -3.92 34.22 6.97
C GLU A 779 -4.38 33.05 7.86
N SER A 780 -3.82 31.86 7.62
CA SER A 780 -4.19 30.65 8.35
C SER A 780 -3.57 30.53 9.74
N GLY A 781 -2.73 31.44 10.21
CA GLY A 781 -2.20 31.45 11.59
C GLY A 781 -1.40 30.21 12.03
N ILE A 782 -0.79 30.28 13.22
CA ILE A 782 -0.01 29.15 13.78
C ILE A 782 -0.80 28.50 14.91
N LEU A 783 -0.92 27.18 14.88
CA LEU A 783 -1.66 26.42 15.89
C LEU A 783 -0.76 26.10 17.09
N VAL A 784 -1.23 26.41 18.29
CA VAL A 784 -0.57 26.08 19.55
C VAL A 784 -1.51 25.20 20.38
N SER A 785 -1.04 24.04 20.82
CA SER A 785 -1.84 23.07 21.57
C SER A 785 -1.13 22.59 22.83
N LYS A 786 -1.93 22.24 23.85
CA LYS A 786 -1.46 21.61 25.08
C LYS A 786 -2.52 20.65 25.64
N ALA A 787 -2.08 19.50 26.16
CA ALA A 787 -2.93 18.52 26.80
C ALA A 787 -3.36 19.01 28.19
N VAL A 788 -4.58 18.68 28.58
CA VAL A 788 -5.08 18.92 29.92
C VAL A 788 -4.65 17.77 30.81
N ASP A 789 -3.78 18.03 31.77
CA ASP A 789 -3.35 17.03 32.76
C ASP A 789 -4.29 17.06 33.97
N LEU A 790 -4.98 15.95 34.21
CA LEU A 790 -5.93 15.79 35.31
C LEU A 790 -5.43 14.69 36.26
N ASN A 791 -5.33 15.01 37.55
CA ASN A 791 -4.99 14.03 38.57
C ASN A 791 -6.21 13.78 39.48
N ILE A 792 -6.74 12.56 39.45
CA ILE A 792 -7.84 12.10 40.31
C ILE A 792 -7.34 10.93 41.14
N ASP A 793 -7.35 11.05 42.46
CA ASP A 793 -6.99 9.97 43.39
C ASP A 793 -5.61 9.32 43.12
N GLY A 794 -4.66 10.07 42.55
CA GLY A 794 -3.33 9.58 42.20
C GLY A 794 -3.19 9.02 40.78
N VAL A 795 -4.28 9.00 40.00
CA VAL A 795 -4.32 8.61 38.59
C VAL A 795 -4.21 9.83 37.69
N ASN A 796 -3.24 9.82 36.76
CA ASN A 796 -3.07 10.87 35.76
C ASN A 796 -3.88 10.57 34.49
N LEU A 797 -4.66 11.53 34.02
CA LEU A 797 -5.54 11.42 32.85
C LEU A 797 -5.34 12.63 31.94
N LYS A 798 -5.47 12.41 30.63
CA LYS A 798 -5.44 13.47 29.61
C LYS A 798 -6.74 13.50 28.77
N PRO A 799 -7.84 14.10 29.27
CA PRO A 799 -9.16 13.98 28.63
C PRO A 799 -9.37 14.91 27.42
N ALA A 800 -8.61 15.99 27.31
CA ALA A 800 -8.81 17.01 26.28
C ALA A 800 -7.50 17.71 25.93
N VAL A 801 -7.48 18.30 24.74
CA VAL A 801 -6.41 19.18 24.25
C VAL A 801 -7.01 20.56 24.02
N VAL A 802 -6.42 21.57 24.66
CA VAL A 802 -6.78 22.97 24.48
C VAL A 802 -5.75 23.65 23.61
N GLY A 803 -6.16 24.68 22.88
CA GLY A 803 -5.23 25.41 22.05
C GLY A 803 -5.74 26.73 21.51
N VAL A 804 -4.83 27.43 20.84
CA VAL A 804 -5.06 28.74 20.25
C VAL A 804 -4.41 28.83 18.88
N LYS A 805 -5.02 29.62 18.00
CA LYS A 805 -4.50 29.98 16.68
C LYS A 805 -3.93 31.39 16.78
N LEU A 806 -2.61 31.51 16.70
CA LEU A 806 -1.89 32.78 16.86
C LEU A 806 -1.88 33.58 15.56
N ASN A 807 -2.02 34.91 15.69
CA ASN A 807 -1.78 35.82 14.58
C ASN A 807 -0.27 36.05 14.44
N VAL A 808 0.30 35.57 13.33
CA VAL A 808 1.74 35.66 13.04
C VAL A 808 2.25 37.10 13.08
N SER A 809 1.48 38.05 12.55
CA SER A 809 1.89 39.46 12.48
C SER A 809 1.96 40.14 13.86
N ALA A 810 0.98 39.84 14.71
CA ALA A 810 0.94 40.37 16.07
C ALA A 810 2.08 39.77 16.90
N TRP A 811 2.30 38.46 16.76
CA TRP A 811 3.39 37.76 17.42
C TRP A 811 4.76 38.28 16.97
N MET A 812 4.97 38.44 15.66
CA MET A 812 6.20 38.99 15.09
C MET A 812 6.48 40.40 15.61
N ASN A 813 5.48 41.28 15.65
CA ASN A 813 5.67 42.63 16.19
C ASN A 813 6.05 42.60 17.68
N SER A 814 5.46 41.70 18.47
CA SER A 814 5.84 41.49 19.87
C SER A 814 7.31 41.05 19.98
N PHE A 815 7.71 40.08 19.15
CA PHE A 815 9.07 39.57 19.10
C PHE A 815 10.09 40.64 18.72
N MET A 816 9.82 41.44 17.67
CA MET A 816 10.74 42.48 17.25
C MET A 816 10.92 43.52 18.36
N ASN A 817 9.83 43.92 19.02
CA ASN A 817 9.90 44.84 20.13
C ASN A 817 10.68 44.27 21.33
N ALA A 818 10.58 42.96 21.60
CA ALA A 818 11.30 42.30 22.69
C ALA A 818 12.82 42.18 22.42
N THR A 819 13.24 42.05 21.16
CA THR A 819 14.66 41.88 20.78
C THR A 819 15.40 43.20 20.56
N ILE A 820 14.71 44.34 20.45
CA ILE A 820 15.32 45.66 20.21
C ILE A 820 15.97 46.20 21.49
N LYS A 821 17.28 46.48 21.43
CA LYS A 821 17.99 47.27 22.46
C LYS A 821 17.86 48.77 22.20
N VAL A 822 17.61 49.54 23.25
CA VAL A 822 17.62 51.01 23.21
C VAL A 822 19.07 51.50 23.38
N ASN A 823 19.57 52.32 22.43
CA ASN A 823 20.95 52.87 22.35
C ASN A 823 22.07 51.88 21.95
N CYS A 824 22.00 51.29 20.76
CA CYS A 824 23.15 50.60 20.17
C CYS A 824 23.93 51.54 19.23
N LYS A 825 25.23 51.62 19.46
CA LYS A 825 26.22 52.23 18.56
C LYS A 825 27.22 51.12 18.25
N ASP A 826 27.42 50.86 16.96
CA ASP A 826 28.38 49.88 16.41
C ASP A 826 28.13 48.38 16.72
N GLU A 827 27.02 48.02 17.39
CA GLU A 827 26.56 46.64 17.63
C GLU A 827 25.22 46.36 16.90
N ILE A 828 24.95 45.09 16.55
CA ILE A 828 23.66 44.67 15.99
C ILE A 828 22.56 44.93 17.03
N CYS A 829 21.61 45.81 16.69
CA CYS A 829 20.63 46.36 17.61
C CYS A 829 19.50 45.41 18.07
N GLY A 830 19.43 44.22 17.49
CA GLY A 830 18.30 43.30 17.60
C GLY A 830 17.94 42.77 16.23
N CYS A 831 16.90 41.95 16.17
CA CYS A 831 16.30 41.52 14.91
C CYS A 831 15.37 42.65 14.43
N LEU A 832 15.79 43.45 13.46
CA LEU A 832 14.95 44.51 12.88
C LEU A 832 14.30 44.04 11.59
N LYS A 833 13.03 44.38 11.36
CA LYS A 833 12.32 44.01 10.12
C LYS A 833 13.14 44.34 8.87
N ASN A 834 13.43 43.33 8.05
CA ASN A 834 14.31 43.41 6.86
C ASN A 834 15.73 43.97 7.12
N ASP A 835 16.38 43.49 8.18
CA ASP A 835 17.79 43.79 8.43
C ASP A 835 18.68 43.25 7.29
N LYS A 836 19.74 43.97 6.94
CA LYS A 836 20.70 43.54 5.91
C LYS A 836 21.84 42.68 6.47
N HIS A 837 22.02 42.67 7.79
CA HIS A 837 23.18 42.04 8.43
C HIS A 837 22.84 40.71 9.10
N VAL A 838 21.63 40.55 9.64
CA VAL A 838 21.22 39.33 10.36
C VAL A 838 19.85 38.83 9.92
N ASP A 839 19.75 37.50 9.81
CA ASP A 839 18.50 36.78 9.64
C ASP A 839 18.14 36.08 10.95
N CYS A 840 16.97 36.42 11.49
CA CYS A 840 16.42 35.82 12.70
C CYS A 840 15.17 35.02 12.35
N VAL A 841 15.15 33.75 12.74
CA VAL A 841 14.05 32.83 12.45
C VAL A 841 13.70 31.99 13.68
N ILE A 842 12.44 31.56 13.76
CA ILE A 842 12.00 30.55 14.72
C ILE A 842 11.58 29.32 13.93
N LEU A 843 12.16 28.19 14.31
CA LEU A 843 11.85 26.88 13.75
C LEU A 843 11.21 26.00 14.83
N ASP A 844 10.42 25.03 14.40
CA ASP A 844 9.95 23.96 15.28
C ASP A 844 10.92 22.76 15.31
N ASP A 845 10.54 21.71 16.02
CA ASP A 845 11.26 20.44 16.14
C ASP A 845 11.35 19.64 14.84
N GLY A 846 10.44 19.88 13.89
CA GLY A 846 10.51 19.35 12.52
C GLY A 846 11.42 20.17 11.59
N GLY A 847 11.90 21.34 12.01
CA GLY A 847 12.69 22.24 11.17
C GLY A 847 11.83 23.04 10.17
N PHE A 848 10.53 23.20 10.44
CA PHE A 848 9.65 24.06 9.66
C PHE A 848 9.75 25.52 10.10
N LEU A 849 9.65 26.42 9.13
CA LEU A 849 9.72 27.86 9.38
C LEU A 849 8.39 28.38 9.94
N LEU A 850 8.41 28.89 11.17
CA LEU A 850 7.22 29.49 11.81
C LEU A 850 7.24 31.01 11.78
N MET A 851 8.42 31.60 11.97
CA MET A 851 8.59 33.05 12.03
C MET A 851 9.90 33.45 11.36
N SER A 852 9.89 34.58 10.65
CA SER A 852 11.09 35.20 10.11
C SER A 852 11.04 36.72 10.22
N ASN A 853 12.23 37.32 10.30
CA ASN A 853 12.46 38.75 10.21
C ASN A 853 12.35 39.33 8.77
N GLN A 854 12.61 38.51 7.77
CA GLN A 854 12.66 38.91 6.35
C GLN A 854 11.30 38.71 5.68
N ASP A 855 10.81 39.72 4.97
CA ASP A 855 9.53 39.64 4.23
C ASP A 855 9.52 38.51 3.18
N GLU A 856 10.67 38.17 2.58
CA GLU A 856 10.79 37.06 1.63
C GLU A 856 10.47 35.71 2.29
N TYR A 857 10.99 35.49 3.50
CA TYR A 857 10.78 34.26 4.26
C TYR A 857 9.38 34.20 4.87
N ILE A 858 8.73 35.34 5.15
CA ILE A 858 7.34 35.37 5.64
C ILE A 858 6.38 34.73 4.63
N THR A 859 6.63 34.90 3.33
CA THR A 859 5.81 34.24 2.30
C THR A 859 6.01 32.72 2.26
N GLN A 860 7.07 32.22 2.88
CA GLN A 860 7.49 30.82 2.93
C GLN A 860 7.21 30.16 4.30
N ILE A 861 6.40 30.79 5.17
CA ILE A 861 6.01 30.19 6.46
C ILE A 861 5.32 28.85 6.23
N GLY A 862 5.71 27.85 7.02
CA GLY A 862 5.26 26.46 6.87
C GLY A 862 6.10 25.62 5.90
N GLN A 863 7.06 26.22 5.20
CA GLN A 863 8.03 25.50 4.38
C GLN A 863 9.17 24.93 5.24
N PHE A 864 9.74 23.79 4.83
CA PHE A 864 10.89 23.20 5.48
C PHE A 864 12.13 24.11 5.33
N PHE A 865 12.83 24.38 6.43
CA PHE A 865 13.92 25.35 6.44
C PHE A 865 15.10 24.96 5.54
N GLY A 866 15.32 23.67 5.29
CA GLY A 866 16.33 23.19 4.35
C GLY A 866 16.08 23.57 2.88
N GLU A 867 14.87 24.00 2.52
CA GLU A 867 14.57 24.56 1.19
C GLU A 867 14.81 26.07 1.13
N VAL A 868 14.67 26.75 2.27
CA VAL A 868 14.86 28.20 2.42
C VAL A 868 16.36 28.54 2.52
N ASP A 869 17.06 27.93 3.48
CA ASP A 869 18.51 28.02 3.65
C ASP A 869 19.13 26.62 3.92
N PRO A 870 19.49 25.86 2.87
CA PRO A 870 20.02 24.51 3.02
C PRO A 870 21.35 24.47 3.76
N VAL A 871 22.17 25.52 3.62
CA VAL A 871 23.54 25.56 4.14
C VAL A 871 23.52 25.55 5.66
N VAL A 872 22.65 26.38 6.24
CA VAL A 872 22.46 26.44 7.68
C VAL A 872 21.86 25.13 8.18
N MET A 873 20.80 24.62 7.53
CA MET A 873 20.14 23.38 7.96
C MET A 873 21.09 22.17 7.97
N ILE A 874 21.94 22.00 6.94
CA ILE A 874 22.97 20.94 6.92
C ILE A 874 23.91 21.06 8.11
N SER A 875 24.30 22.28 8.47
CA SER A 875 25.17 22.48 9.62
C SER A 875 24.47 22.20 10.94
N LEU A 876 23.19 22.57 11.09
CA LEU A 876 22.41 22.25 12.28
C LEU A 876 22.30 20.74 12.51
N VAL A 877 22.14 19.97 11.42
CA VAL A 877 22.19 18.50 11.45
C VAL A 877 23.59 18.00 11.82
N ASN A 878 24.66 18.54 11.22
CA ASN A 878 26.04 18.16 11.56
C ASN A 878 26.42 18.48 13.02
N THR A 879 25.84 19.52 13.61
CA THR A 879 26.02 19.86 15.03
C THR A 879 25.10 19.08 15.97
N SER A 880 24.32 18.12 15.46
CA SER A 880 23.37 17.28 16.21
C SER A 880 22.22 18.03 16.90
N LEU A 881 21.88 19.25 16.43
CA LEU A 881 20.66 19.93 16.90
C LEU A 881 19.42 19.17 16.41
N TYR A 882 19.41 18.85 15.12
CA TYR A 882 18.40 18.02 14.49
C TYR A 882 19.00 16.68 14.11
N SER A 883 18.28 15.61 14.40
CA SER A 883 18.49 14.30 13.78
C SER A 883 17.33 14.03 12.83
N PHE A 884 17.52 13.10 11.91
CA PHE A 884 16.47 12.69 10.99
C PHE A 884 16.41 11.19 10.88
N TYR A 885 15.22 10.69 10.57
CA TYR A 885 15.00 9.30 10.21
C TYR A 885 14.42 9.24 8.80
N LYS A 886 14.87 8.26 8.02
CA LYS A 886 14.37 7.99 6.66
C LYS A 886 13.47 6.78 6.71
N THR A 887 12.25 6.93 6.24
CA THR A 887 11.24 5.87 6.16
C THR A 887 10.78 5.68 4.73
N TYR A 888 10.15 4.54 4.46
CA TYR A 888 9.59 4.24 3.15
C TYR A 888 8.07 4.05 3.28
N ASP A 889 7.30 4.84 2.53
CA ASP A 889 5.87 4.60 2.34
C ASP A 889 5.69 3.73 1.08
N TYR A 890 5.36 2.46 1.30
CA TYR A 890 5.10 1.47 0.25
C TYR A 890 3.69 1.60 -0.36
N GLN A 891 2.81 2.39 0.24
CA GLN A 891 1.41 2.56 -0.15
C GLN A 891 1.16 3.91 -0.85
N SER A 892 2.23 4.64 -1.16
CA SER A 892 2.20 5.93 -1.84
C SER A 892 1.89 5.83 -3.33
N VAL A 893 1.62 6.98 -3.95
CA VAL A 893 1.16 7.08 -5.32
C VAL A 893 1.96 8.14 -6.06
N CYS A 894 2.60 7.74 -7.16
CA CYS A 894 3.46 8.59 -7.97
C CYS A 894 2.90 8.75 -9.38
N ASP A 895 3.30 9.84 -10.03
CA ASP A 895 3.10 9.97 -11.46
C ASP A 895 4.08 9.01 -12.17
N PRO A 896 3.63 8.26 -13.19
CA PRO A 896 4.48 7.31 -13.88
C PRO A 896 5.67 8.03 -14.53
N GLU A 897 6.87 7.47 -14.37
CA GLU A 897 8.03 7.95 -15.10
C GLU A 897 7.78 7.80 -16.59
N ARG A 898 7.96 8.89 -17.35
CA ARG A 898 7.96 8.82 -18.81
C ARG A 898 9.23 8.10 -19.24
N ASP A 899 9.19 6.77 -19.21
CA ASP A 899 10.16 5.98 -19.93
C ASP A 899 10.08 6.41 -21.38
N SER A 900 11.16 7.00 -21.89
CA SER A 900 11.37 7.11 -23.33
C SER A 900 11.60 5.68 -23.82
N LYS A 901 10.53 4.88 -23.91
CA LYS A 901 10.50 3.69 -24.73
C LYS A 901 10.73 4.22 -26.12
N ALA A 902 12.00 4.26 -26.53
CA ALA A 902 12.38 4.46 -27.91
C ALA A 902 11.56 3.44 -28.69
N ALA A 903 10.51 3.92 -29.36
CA ALA A 903 9.61 3.08 -30.11
C ALA A 903 10.48 2.28 -31.06
N ALA A 904 10.64 0.98 -30.76
CA ALA A 904 11.24 0.04 -31.68
C ALA A 904 10.26 -0.05 -32.85
N GLY A 905 10.44 0.84 -33.82
CA GLY A 905 9.69 0.79 -35.06
C GLY A 905 9.81 -0.61 -35.66
N PRO A 906 8.76 -1.15 -36.30
CA PRO A 906 8.85 -2.44 -36.92
C PRO A 906 9.68 -2.31 -38.19
N ARG A 907 11.00 -2.53 -38.13
CA ARG A 907 11.83 -2.66 -39.33
C ARG A 907 12.97 -3.66 -39.15
N SER A 908 12.70 -4.91 -39.51
CA SER A 908 13.66 -5.69 -40.29
C SER A 908 13.29 -5.54 -41.76
N VAL A 909 13.66 -4.42 -42.38
CA VAL A 909 13.65 -4.34 -43.85
C VAL A 909 14.89 -5.10 -44.31
N TYR A 910 14.67 -6.18 -45.06
CA TYR A 910 15.74 -6.90 -45.76
C TYR A 910 16.47 -5.90 -46.67
N VAL A 911 17.75 -5.64 -46.40
CA VAL A 911 18.59 -4.80 -47.25
C VAL A 911 19.06 -5.69 -48.40
N PRO A 912 18.60 -5.46 -49.65
CA PRO A 912 19.00 -6.30 -50.77
C PRO A 912 20.50 -6.09 -51.04
N THR A 913 21.18 -7.17 -51.42
CA THR A 913 22.57 -7.06 -51.87
C THR A 913 22.61 -6.38 -53.25
N ILE A 914 23.77 -5.85 -53.67
CA ILE A 914 23.93 -5.18 -54.98
C ILE A 914 23.55 -6.11 -56.15
N ALA A 915 23.63 -7.43 -55.95
CA ALA A 915 23.17 -8.43 -56.92
C ALA A 915 21.64 -8.51 -57.03
N ASP A 916 20.89 -8.26 -55.95
CA ASP A 916 19.42 -8.26 -55.93
C ASP A 916 18.84 -7.00 -56.57
N MET A 917 19.52 -5.86 -56.42
CA MET A 917 19.07 -4.56 -56.92
C MET A 917 19.14 -4.43 -58.46
N LEU A 918 19.96 -5.26 -59.12
CA LEU A 918 20.17 -5.27 -60.57
C LEU A 918 19.23 -6.24 -61.32
N SER A 919 18.41 -7.00 -60.61
CA SER A 919 17.42 -7.91 -61.17
C SER A 919 16.11 -7.16 -61.47
N ILE A 920 15.85 -6.86 -62.76
CA ILE A 920 14.55 -6.29 -63.20
C ILE A 920 13.38 -7.24 -62.87
N GLY A 921 13.64 -8.55 -62.78
CA GLY A 921 12.64 -9.54 -62.37
C GLY A 921 12.19 -9.40 -60.91
N TRP A 922 13.08 -8.97 -60.02
CA TRP A 922 12.75 -8.77 -58.60
C TRP A 922 11.79 -7.60 -58.40
N TRP A 923 12.06 -6.46 -59.04
CA TRP A 923 11.18 -5.28 -59.03
C TRP A 923 9.79 -5.57 -59.61
N ALA A 924 9.72 -6.36 -60.70
CA ALA A 924 8.45 -6.76 -61.29
C ALA A 924 7.64 -7.69 -60.35
N SER A 925 8.32 -8.65 -59.70
CA SER A 925 7.67 -9.59 -58.78
C SER A 925 7.19 -8.93 -57.49
N THR A 926 7.96 -8.01 -56.92
CA THR A 926 7.59 -7.28 -55.70
C THR A 926 6.49 -6.25 -55.97
N ALA A 927 6.53 -5.56 -57.11
CA ALA A 927 5.43 -4.68 -57.53
C ALA A 927 4.13 -5.47 -57.80
N ALA A 928 4.22 -6.60 -58.49
CA ALA A 928 3.07 -7.46 -58.73
C ALA A 928 2.49 -8.03 -57.43
N TRP A 929 3.34 -8.45 -56.49
CA TRP A 929 2.91 -8.97 -55.19
C TRP A 929 2.28 -7.89 -54.31
N SER A 930 2.82 -6.67 -54.33
CA SER A 930 2.23 -5.52 -53.61
C SER A 930 0.86 -5.14 -54.17
N ILE A 931 0.70 -5.17 -55.50
CA ILE A 931 -0.58 -4.86 -56.16
C ILE A 931 -1.61 -5.96 -55.88
N ILE A 932 -1.20 -7.23 -55.89
CA ILE A 932 -2.06 -8.37 -55.52
C ILE A 932 -2.48 -8.29 -54.05
N GLN A 933 -1.57 -7.96 -53.13
CA GLN A 933 -1.91 -7.74 -51.72
C GLN A 933 -2.90 -6.59 -51.56
N GLN A 934 -2.69 -5.45 -52.23
CA GLN A 934 -3.63 -4.33 -52.18
C GLN A 934 -5.01 -4.66 -52.78
N LEU A 935 -5.05 -5.50 -53.82
CA LEU A 935 -6.30 -6.01 -54.40
C LEU A 935 -7.04 -6.96 -53.45
N PHE A 936 -6.32 -7.86 -52.76
CA PHE A 936 -6.93 -8.76 -51.78
C PHE A 936 -7.38 -8.02 -50.51
N TYR A 937 -6.59 -7.08 -50.01
CA TYR A 937 -7.00 -6.23 -48.88
C TYR A 937 -8.20 -5.33 -49.24
N GLY A 938 -8.23 -4.78 -50.45
CA GLY A 938 -9.35 -3.98 -50.95
C GLY A 938 -10.63 -4.77 -51.23
N LEU A 939 -10.54 -6.08 -51.52
CA LEU A 939 -11.70 -6.96 -51.75
C LEU A 939 -12.28 -7.55 -50.46
N ILE A 940 -11.46 -7.74 -49.41
CA ILE A 940 -11.90 -8.39 -48.16
C ILE A 940 -12.38 -7.35 -47.13
N PHE A 941 -11.89 -6.10 -47.16
CA PHE A 941 -12.25 -5.07 -46.18
C PHE A 941 -12.55 -3.71 -46.84
N PRO A 942 -13.80 -3.46 -47.28
CA PRO A 942 -14.17 -2.19 -47.93
C PRO A 942 -14.26 -1.00 -46.95
N SER A 943 -14.26 -1.24 -45.65
CA SER A 943 -14.55 -0.24 -44.62
C SER A 943 -13.58 -0.35 -43.43
N PHE A 944 -12.34 0.09 -43.61
CA PHE A 944 -11.45 0.45 -42.51
C PHE A 944 -10.40 1.46 -43.02
N LEU A 945 -10.88 2.63 -43.44
CA LEU A 945 -10.09 3.86 -43.52
C LEU A 945 -10.65 4.88 -42.52
N GLU A 946 -11.02 4.39 -41.34
CA GLU A 946 -10.87 5.18 -40.13
C GLU A 946 -9.45 4.85 -39.69
N ALA A 947 -8.53 5.78 -39.92
CA ALA A 947 -7.24 5.72 -39.29
C ALA A 947 -7.51 5.48 -37.80
N ALA A 948 -6.85 4.47 -37.23
CA ALA A 948 -6.58 4.52 -35.81
C ALA A 948 -5.79 5.82 -35.61
N ASP A 949 -6.50 6.91 -35.29
CA ASP A 949 -5.91 7.97 -34.50
C ASP A 949 -5.30 7.23 -33.32
N SER A 950 -3.98 7.28 -33.26
CA SER A 950 -3.30 7.04 -32.00
C SER A 950 -3.99 7.96 -31.01
N ASP A 951 -4.75 7.38 -30.08
CA ASP A 951 -5.24 8.01 -28.87
C ASP A 951 -4.05 8.55 -28.06
N ASP A 952 -3.38 9.58 -28.56
CA ASP A 952 -2.44 10.41 -27.82
C ASP A 952 -3.22 11.45 -26.96
N ASP A 953 -4.54 11.53 -27.12
CA ASP A 953 -5.44 12.32 -26.25
C ASP A 953 -5.92 11.56 -25.00
N MET A 954 -5.49 10.32 -24.77
CA MET A 954 -5.57 9.65 -23.46
C MET A 954 -4.38 9.99 -22.54
N SER A 955 -3.58 11.01 -22.87
CA SER A 955 -2.42 11.43 -22.06
C SER A 955 -2.74 12.51 -20.99
N ALA A 956 -4.01 12.91 -20.83
CA ALA A 956 -4.41 13.92 -19.84
C ALA A 956 -4.98 13.37 -18.52
N ASN A 957 -5.23 12.05 -18.43
CA ASN A 957 -5.44 11.36 -17.16
C ASN A 957 -4.28 10.37 -16.99
N MET A 958 -3.09 10.87 -16.64
CA MET A 958 -2.02 10.00 -16.16
C MET A 958 -2.57 9.27 -14.93
N PHE A 959 -2.92 7.99 -15.10
CA PHE A 959 -3.27 7.13 -13.97
C PHE A 959 -2.03 7.04 -13.10
N LYS A 960 -2.10 7.74 -11.98
CA LYS A 960 -1.19 7.68 -10.85
C LYS A 960 -0.95 6.20 -10.46
N GLU A 961 0.30 5.76 -10.46
CA GLU A 961 0.70 4.38 -10.15
C GLU A 961 1.16 4.26 -8.70
N SER A 962 0.93 3.10 -8.07
CA SER A 962 1.47 2.80 -6.74
C SER A 962 3.00 2.75 -6.80
N CYS A 963 3.66 3.48 -5.92
CA CYS A 963 5.11 3.60 -5.88
C CYS A 963 5.61 3.59 -4.43
N ILE A 964 6.92 3.42 -4.27
CA ILE A 964 7.58 3.61 -2.99
C ILE A 964 8.05 5.06 -2.93
N THR A 965 7.68 5.76 -1.87
CA THR A 965 8.24 7.08 -1.57
C THR A 965 9.14 6.99 -0.35
N GLU A 966 10.32 7.59 -0.44
CA GLU A 966 11.17 7.84 0.70
C GLU A 966 10.68 9.12 1.39
N GLN A 967 10.50 9.03 2.69
CA GLN A 967 10.09 10.14 3.53
C GLN A 967 11.19 10.40 4.55
N THR A 968 11.49 11.68 4.79
CA THR A 968 12.44 12.08 5.81
C THR A 968 11.71 12.91 6.84
N GLN A 969 11.92 12.61 8.12
CA GLN A 969 11.39 13.40 9.21
C GLN A 969 12.53 13.83 10.12
N TYR A 970 12.48 15.08 10.57
CA TYR A 970 13.44 15.67 11.49
C TYR A 970 12.83 15.77 12.89
N PHE A 971 13.67 15.64 13.91
CA PHE A 971 13.30 15.78 15.31
C PHE A 971 14.51 16.23 16.14
N PHE A 972 14.26 16.69 17.36
CA PHE A 972 15.32 16.99 18.32
C PHE A 972 15.83 15.73 18.99
N ASP A 973 17.11 15.43 18.81
CA ASP A 973 17.74 14.26 19.42
C ASP A 973 18.42 14.57 20.75
N ASN A 974 19.14 15.69 20.79
CA ASN A 974 19.90 16.11 21.96
C ASN A 974 19.17 17.20 22.77
N GLU A 975 19.22 17.11 24.09
CA GLU A 975 18.57 18.04 25.02
C GLU A 975 19.40 19.30 25.32
N GLU A 976 20.60 19.43 24.75
CA GLU A 976 21.38 20.66 24.90
C GLU A 976 20.57 21.86 24.39
N ARG A 977 20.70 22.98 25.12
CA ARG A 977 19.90 24.19 24.86
C ARG A 977 20.49 25.11 23.81
N SER A 978 21.82 25.23 23.77
CA SER A 978 22.53 26.25 23.02
C SER A 978 23.52 25.62 22.05
N TYR A 979 23.42 25.98 20.77
CA TYR A 979 24.34 25.55 19.72
C TYR A 979 24.90 26.76 18.99
N SER A 980 26.16 26.67 18.57
CA SER A 980 26.81 27.72 17.80
C SER A 980 27.78 27.11 16.80
N GLY A 981 27.82 27.67 15.59
CA GLY A 981 28.72 27.20 14.55
C GLY A 981 29.12 28.32 13.60
N VAL A 982 30.19 28.06 12.84
CA VAL A 982 30.66 28.91 11.75
C VAL A 982 30.63 28.08 10.46
N LEU A 983 29.99 28.63 9.45
CA LEU A 983 29.81 28.04 8.12
C LEU A 983 30.86 28.61 7.19
N ASP A 984 31.84 27.81 6.79
CA ASP A 984 32.86 28.22 5.84
C ASP A 984 32.46 27.80 4.41
N CYS A 985 32.10 28.77 3.56
CA CYS A 985 31.75 28.55 2.16
C CYS A 985 32.91 28.85 1.20
N GLY A 986 34.15 28.69 1.68
CA GLY A 986 35.38 28.98 0.94
C GLY A 986 35.77 30.45 0.97
N ASN A 987 34.99 31.33 0.31
CA ASN A 987 35.32 32.76 0.20
C ASN A 987 34.67 33.66 1.25
N CYS A 988 33.68 33.14 1.98
CA CYS A 988 32.97 33.84 3.03
C CYS A 988 32.58 32.87 4.14
N SER A 989 32.51 33.40 5.36
CA SER A 989 32.09 32.68 6.56
C SER A 989 30.79 33.28 7.07
N ARG A 990 29.81 32.45 7.45
CA ARG A 990 28.59 32.89 8.16
C ARG A 990 28.58 32.28 9.56
N MET A 991 28.39 33.09 10.59
CA MET A 991 28.16 32.59 11.94
C MET A 991 26.67 32.36 12.16
N TYR A 992 26.32 31.30 12.88
CA TYR A 992 24.97 31.08 13.38
C TYR A 992 24.98 30.68 14.86
N ARG A 993 23.85 30.96 15.52
CA ARG A 993 23.57 30.52 16.89
C ARG A 993 22.12 30.10 17.01
N ALA A 994 21.89 28.96 17.62
CA ALA A 994 20.58 28.38 17.85
C ALA A 994 20.37 28.16 19.36
N GLU A 995 19.24 28.61 19.89
CA GLU A 995 18.87 28.48 21.30
C GLU A 995 17.44 27.95 21.40
N LYS A 996 17.25 26.82 22.10
CA LYS A 996 15.93 26.21 22.30
C LYS A 996 15.10 26.97 23.34
N LEU A 997 13.83 27.20 23.04
CA LEU A 997 12.89 27.83 23.98
C LEU A 997 12.44 26.79 25.02
N PRO A 998 12.54 27.08 26.33
CA PRO A 998 12.07 26.14 27.35
C PRO A 998 10.53 25.98 27.34
N ASN A 999 10.02 24.80 27.71
CA ASN A 999 8.57 24.48 27.75
C ASN A 999 7.83 24.56 26.40
N THR A 1000 8.54 24.62 25.27
CA THR A 1000 7.97 24.58 23.92
C THR A 1000 8.85 23.72 22.99
N ASN A 1001 8.33 23.36 21.81
CA ASN A 1001 9.09 22.66 20.76
C ASN A 1001 9.85 23.62 19.82
N LEU A 1002 10.10 24.86 20.24
CA LEU A 1002 10.66 25.89 19.37
C LEU A 1002 12.17 26.07 19.56
N VAL A 1003 12.86 26.40 18.48
CA VAL A 1003 14.25 26.86 18.49
C VAL A 1003 14.36 28.23 17.83
N PHE A 1004 15.05 29.14 18.51
CA PHE A 1004 15.39 30.44 17.98
C PHE A 1004 16.76 30.39 17.31
N LEU A 1005 16.83 30.80 16.05
CA LEU A 1005 18.03 30.78 15.24
C LEU A 1005 18.36 32.19 14.75
N ILE A 1006 19.58 32.63 15.01
CA ILE A 1006 20.14 33.89 14.50
C ILE A 1006 21.37 33.57 13.65
N THR A 1007 21.41 34.13 12.43
CA THR A 1007 22.48 33.90 11.46
C THR A 1007 22.91 35.20 10.79
N ASP A 1008 24.14 35.25 10.30
CA ASP A 1008 24.54 36.30 9.35
C ASP A 1008 23.66 36.21 8.10
N ALA A 1009 23.21 37.37 7.60
CA ALA A 1009 22.23 37.42 6.53
C ALA A 1009 22.70 36.68 5.27
N LYS A 1010 21.81 35.91 4.63
CA LYS A 1010 22.15 35.12 3.43
C LYS A 1010 22.77 35.96 2.31
N ALA A 1011 22.34 37.22 2.18
CA ALA A 1011 22.86 38.17 1.20
C ALA A 1011 24.36 38.51 1.38
N THR A 1012 24.93 38.28 2.57
CA THR A 1012 26.37 38.55 2.84
C THR A 1012 27.29 37.54 2.16
N CYS A 1013 26.80 36.34 1.83
CA CYS A 1013 27.62 35.23 1.34
C CYS A 1013 26.83 34.40 0.31
N LEU A 1014 26.84 34.86 -0.94
CA LEU A 1014 26.17 34.21 -2.08
C LEU A 1014 26.96 33.03 -2.68
N SER A 1015 28.16 32.72 -2.17
CA SER A 1015 29.00 31.63 -2.68
C SER A 1015 28.58 30.25 -2.15
N CYS A 1016 27.65 30.18 -1.20
CA CYS A 1016 27.18 28.95 -0.60
C CYS A 1016 25.98 28.37 -1.38
N ASP A 1017 26.22 27.65 -2.47
CA ASP A 1017 25.15 26.89 -3.14
C ASP A 1017 25.23 25.41 -2.75
N ALA A 1018 24.57 25.06 -1.65
CA ALA A 1018 24.30 23.67 -1.30
C ALA A 1018 23.02 23.19 -2.01
N ARG A 1019 22.94 21.88 -2.29
CA ARG A 1019 21.69 21.29 -2.80
C ARG A 1019 20.60 21.47 -1.75
N PRO A 1020 19.38 21.90 -2.13
CA PRO A 1020 18.28 22.06 -1.19
C PRO A 1020 17.96 20.72 -0.52
N LEU A 1021 17.89 20.72 0.81
CA LEU A 1021 17.38 19.58 1.56
C LEU A 1021 15.86 19.67 1.54
N ARG A 1022 15.19 18.67 0.98
CA ARG A 1022 13.73 18.63 0.93
C ARG A 1022 13.21 17.64 1.95
N GLN A 1023 12.19 18.05 2.69
CA GLN A 1023 11.42 17.19 3.57
C GLN A 1023 10.05 16.96 2.91
N ALA A 1024 10.01 16.02 1.96
CA ALA A 1024 8.82 15.66 1.21
C ALA A 1024 8.88 14.19 0.82
N GLU A 1025 7.73 13.59 0.49
CA GLU A 1025 7.65 12.28 -0.15
C GLU A 1025 8.40 12.34 -1.50
N GLN A 1026 9.49 11.59 -1.63
CA GLN A 1026 10.25 11.49 -2.87
C GLN A 1026 10.16 10.09 -3.46
N PRO A 1027 9.81 9.93 -4.75
CA PRO A 1027 9.85 8.63 -5.40
C PRO A 1027 11.23 8.00 -5.26
N SER A 1028 11.28 6.76 -4.77
CA SER A 1028 12.52 6.03 -4.53
C SER A 1028 12.33 4.57 -4.94
N GLN A 1029 13.41 3.89 -5.31
CA GLN A 1029 13.37 2.45 -5.59
C GLN A 1029 13.37 1.59 -4.30
N GLY A 1030 13.34 2.25 -3.13
CA GLY A 1030 13.38 1.64 -1.81
C GLY A 1030 14.77 1.13 -1.42
N PRO A 1031 14.92 0.46 -0.27
CA PRO A 1031 16.20 -0.08 0.21
C PRO A 1031 16.62 -1.29 -0.63
N ASP A 1032 17.89 -1.47 -1.03
CA ASP A 1032 18.23 -2.50 -2.03
C ASP A 1032 17.68 -3.90 -1.66
N PRO A 1033 16.72 -4.45 -2.43
CA PRO A 1033 16.13 -5.76 -2.16
C PRO A 1033 17.16 -6.90 -2.22
N CYS A 1034 18.25 -6.72 -2.96
CA CYS A 1034 19.34 -7.70 -3.04
C CYS A 1034 20.07 -7.82 -1.70
N GLU A 1035 20.25 -6.71 -0.97
CA GLU A 1035 20.85 -6.70 0.36
C GLU A 1035 19.88 -7.30 1.41
N LEU A 1036 18.59 -6.96 1.33
CA LEU A 1036 17.56 -7.52 2.20
C LEU A 1036 17.40 -9.04 2.02
N ALA A 1037 17.58 -9.55 0.81
CA ALA A 1037 17.48 -10.99 0.54
C ALA A 1037 18.65 -11.81 1.12
N GLN A 1038 19.79 -11.18 1.44
CA GLN A 1038 20.90 -11.85 2.11
C GLN A 1038 20.61 -12.09 3.59
N ASN A 1039 19.98 -11.12 4.25
CA ASN A 1039 19.54 -11.19 5.65
C ASN A 1039 18.02 -10.98 5.74
N PRO A 1040 17.21 -11.98 5.32
CA PRO A 1040 15.76 -11.84 5.34
C PRO A 1040 15.24 -11.75 6.78
N ARG A 1041 14.14 -11.03 6.96
CA ARG A 1041 13.42 -10.96 8.23
C ARG A 1041 12.95 -12.36 8.66
N TYR A 1042 12.90 -12.60 9.97
CA TYR A 1042 12.40 -13.86 10.52
C TYR A 1042 10.91 -14.05 10.21
N ARG A 1043 10.53 -15.29 9.90
CA ARG A 1043 9.15 -15.71 9.62
C ARG A 1043 8.98 -17.19 9.94
N LYS A 1044 7.74 -17.63 10.12
CA LYS A 1044 7.37 -19.04 10.29
C LYS A 1044 6.53 -19.47 9.07
N GLY A 1045 6.94 -20.53 8.38
CA GLY A 1045 6.16 -21.12 7.29
C GLY A 1045 5.03 -22.02 7.81
N PRO A 1046 4.10 -22.45 6.95
CA PRO A 1046 3.04 -23.37 7.33
C PRO A 1046 3.57 -24.69 7.92
N ASP A 1047 2.95 -25.18 8.99
CA ASP A 1047 3.38 -26.39 9.70
C ASP A 1047 3.08 -27.67 8.90
N VAL A 1048 2.04 -27.65 8.06
CA VAL A 1048 1.60 -28.80 7.26
C VAL A 1048 1.93 -28.59 5.79
N CYS A 1049 2.61 -29.58 5.21
CA CYS A 1049 2.89 -29.66 3.79
C CYS A 1049 2.32 -30.97 3.24
N PHE A 1050 1.59 -30.88 2.13
CA PHE A 1050 1.15 -32.03 1.35
C PHE A 1050 1.97 -32.12 0.09
N ASP A 1051 2.97 -33.00 0.08
CA ASP A 1051 3.78 -33.34 -1.09
C ASP A 1051 3.92 -34.86 -1.21
N ASN A 1052 4.26 -35.34 -2.42
CA ASN A 1052 4.66 -36.72 -2.72
C ASN A 1052 3.89 -37.83 -1.99
N ASN A 1053 2.76 -38.25 -2.56
CA ASN A 1053 2.08 -39.49 -2.14
C ASN A 1053 2.58 -40.69 -2.96
N ILE A 1054 2.66 -41.87 -2.35
CA ILE A 1054 3.08 -43.11 -3.02
C ILE A 1054 2.00 -43.56 -4.03
N ASP A 1055 0.73 -43.30 -3.71
CA ASP A 1055 -0.44 -43.70 -4.52
C ASP A 1055 -0.83 -42.64 -5.57
N GLU A 1056 0.01 -41.63 -5.76
CA GLU A 1056 -0.19 -40.59 -6.78
C GLU A 1056 -0.07 -41.16 -8.20
N ASP A 1057 -1.00 -40.77 -9.06
CA ASP A 1057 -0.93 -41.10 -10.49
C ASP A 1057 0.11 -40.21 -11.18
N ASP A 1058 1.22 -40.82 -11.61
CA ASP A 1058 2.30 -40.19 -12.37
C ASP A 1058 2.25 -40.50 -13.86
N SER A 1059 1.18 -41.14 -14.35
CA SER A 1059 1.05 -41.56 -15.76
C SER A 1059 0.56 -40.46 -16.69
N ASP A 1060 -0.27 -39.53 -16.19
CA ASP A 1060 -0.77 -38.40 -16.95
C ASP A 1060 0.22 -37.22 -16.97
N CYS A 1061 0.88 -37.02 -18.12
CA CYS A 1061 1.93 -36.03 -18.33
C CYS A 1061 1.73 -35.13 -19.57
N GLY A 1062 0.48 -34.95 -20.00
CA GLY A 1062 0.10 -34.05 -21.10
C GLY A 1062 -0.09 -34.78 -22.44
N SER A 1063 -1.31 -34.72 -22.96
CA SER A 1063 -1.69 -35.31 -24.25
C SER A 1063 -1.27 -34.40 -25.40
N GLY A 1064 0.01 -34.48 -25.79
CA GLY A 1064 0.38 -34.15 -27.17
C GLY A 1064 -0.33 -35.14 -28.07
N THR A 1065 -1.27 -34.69 -28.90
CA THR A 1065 -1.89 -35.53 -29.93
C THR A 1065 -0.84 -35.89 -30.98
N SER A 1066 0.00 -36.87 -30.65
CA SER A 1066 0.66 -37.69 -31.63
C SER A 1066 -0.45 -38.48 -32.31
N LEU A 1067 -1.02 -37.92 -33.38
CA LEU A 1067 -1.72 -38.69 -34.39
C LEU A 1067 -0.71 -39.71 -34.91
N SER A 1068 -0.65 -40.89 -34.28
CA SER A 1068 0.01 -42.04 -34.87
C SER A 1068 -0.80 -42.38 -36.11
N PRO A 1069 -0.29 -42.17 -37.34
CA PRO A 1069 -1.04 -42.59 -38.51
C PRO A 1069 -1.18 -44.10 -38.39
N SER A 1070 -2.41 -44.60 -38.35
CA SER A 1070 -2.60 -46.05 -38.35
C SER A 1070 -1.95 -46.59 -39.63
N LEU A 1071 -1.14 -47.64 -39.48
CA LEU A 1071 -0.38 -48.22 -40.60
C LEU A 1071 -1.29 -48.68 -41.74
N TRP A 1072 -2.55 -49.02 -41.42
CA TRP A 1072 -3.55 -49.53 -42.35
C TRP A 1072 -4.01 -48.55 -43.44
N PRO A 1073 -4.44 -47.31 -43.14
CA PRO A 1073 -4.75 -46.31 -44.18
C PRO A 1073 -3.52 -45.85 -44.96
N MET A 1074 -2.33 -45.79 -44.35
CA MET A 1074 -1.08 -45.50 -45.07
C MET A 1074 -0.75 -46.60 -46.10
N LEU A 1075 -0.86 -47.87 -45.71
CA LEU A 1075 -0.73 -49.02 -46.61
C LEU A 1075 -1.82 -49.02 -47.68
N GLY A 1076 -3.05 -48.67 -47.31
CA GLY A 1076 -4.18 -48.52 -48.23
C GLY A 1076 -3.93 -47.43 -49.28
N LEU A 1077 -3.41 -46.27 -48.86
CA LEU A 1077 -3.09 -45.15 -49.75
C LEU A 1077 -1.92 -45.50 -50.68
N GLN A 1078 -0.89 -46.20 -50.18
CA GLN A 1078 0.24 -46.66 -50.99
C GLN A 1078 -0.18 -47.72 -52.01
N LEU A 1079 -1.05 -48.66 -51.64
CA LEU A 1079 -1.63 -49.64 -52.57
C LEU A 1079 -2.48 -48.97 -53.65
N LEU A 1080 -3.24 -47.94 -53.29
CA LEU A 1080 -4.09 -47.19 -54.22
C LEU A 1080 -3.25 -46.33 -55.18
N LEU A 1081 -2.14 -45.74 -54.71
CA LEU A 1081 -1.16 -45.03 -55.52
C LEU A 1081 -0.37 -45.98 -56.46
N LEU A 1082 0.00 -47.17 -55.98
CA LEU A 1082 0.62 -48.21 -56.81
C LEU A 1082 -0.35 -48.69 -57.90
N TRP A 1083 -1.63 -48.85 -57.58
CA TRP A 1083 -2.66 -49.23 -58.55
C TRP A 1083 -2.84 -48.16 -59.63
N LEU A 1084 -2.90 -46.88 -59.25
CA LEU A 1084 -2.97 -45.74 -60.18
C LEU A 1084 -1.74 -45.62 -61.10
N LEU A 1085 -0.54 -45.91 -60.60
CA LEU A 1085 0.69 -45.90 -61.40
C LEU A 1085 0.78 -47.08 -62.39
N THR A 1086 0.17 -48.22 -62.06
CA THR A 1086 0.13 -49.39 -62.97
C THR A 1086 -0.98 -49.30 -64.04
N GLY A 1087 -1.95 -48.40 -63.90
CA GLY A 1087 -3.08 -48.25 -64.82
C GLY A 1087 -2.82 -47.43 -66.09
N SER A 1088 -1.68 -46.73 -66.22
CA SER A 1088 -1.40 -45.81 -67.34
C SER A 1088 -0.63 -46.42 -68.52
N ARG A 1089 -0.67 -47.75 -68.70
CA ARG A 1089 -0.17 -48.43 -69.92
C ARG A 1089 -1.20 -49.43 -70.44
N HIS A 1090 -2.32 -48.92 -70.96
CA HIS A 1090 -3.04 -49.47 -72.12
C HIS A 1090 -4.31 -48.63 -72.39
N SER A 1091 -4.14 -47.56 -73.16
CA SER A 1091 -5.06 -47.12 -74.22
C SER A 1091 -4.33 -46.15 -75.13
#